data_AF-A0A4R4X1K3-F1
#
_entry.id   AF-A0A4R4X1K3-F1
#
_cell.length_a   1.000
_cell.length_b   1.000
_cell.length_c   1.000
_cell.angle_alpha   90.00
_cell.angle_beta   90.00
_cell.angle_gamma   90.00
#
_symmetry.space_group_name_H-M   'P 1'
#
loop_
_entity.id
_entity.type
_entity.pdbx_description
1 polymer ?
#
loop_
_entity_poly.entity_id
_entity_poly.type
_entity_poly.pdbx_seq_one_letter_code
_entity_poly.pdbx_strand_id
1 'polypeptide(L)'
;MAGSLIVAPPAAAAAEPLTVTDFESDGVPAGVYAWGNDAASTPALTVEPDTTRPEAPATNRVLTSVYNVRQWGGWSHDLPATQDWSAYEGFSFWVNGTGSGQKIFFELKDGGGGPGNSELFESSFTDDTAGWRQVKVPFESFTRRADYQPGGAPTDGELDLVAMWGYGMRLPTAQGSLRWDEVQVYGTAPPRPVRLSTDKPVYPVDEKDDEKNKVRVSVTITTATGEPLPADLAVDYSTGTGTATSGDDYTAAQGTLAFPAGTASGSSRTFTVEIRKDRRREVAETIPIELSGTGTRPPAEPPVIVINAHDLPYLDARKPVKDRVSDLLGRMTLEEKAGQMTQAERGALAKQSDIATYRLGSLLSGGGSAPARNTPEGWADMIDAFQLQARRTRLQVPLIYGVDAVHGHNNVVGATIFPHNVGLGAARDPELAGKASKITAREVKATGIPWNFAPCLCVSRDDRWGRAYESFGEDPALVTRMATVIDGLQDNGVLATAKHYAGDGGTTYGSSSTGDYTIDQGVTRTSRGELAAIHLAPFQEAVKRGVATVMPSFSSVDFGDGPLKMHAHDELINGTLKGRLGFEGFVISDWQAIDQIPGDYPSDVRTSVNAGLDMIMVPYAYPEFIGALKAEVEAGRVPIARVDDAVARILTQKFRLGLFERPYADRSRLGDVGSAAHRAVARTAAARSQVLLKNEGGLLPLRRGAKVYVAGSNADDIGNQSGGWTISWQGASGPITTGTTILQAVRSRAGSVTYSRDASADLSGHDAGVVVVGETPYAEGQGDVGRAGRTLDLSPADRAAVDRVCGAMKCAVLVVSGRPMLLGDLSGVEAVVASWLPGTEGDGVADPLFGAVPYTGRLPFTWFRSVEQLPINVGDAAYDPLFPYGWGLRTDRARDRLKAVRHELAKGDSRSRAAALLLTPALSDRRWRADGSVRDTRVVLGALEAAAALLERSRNVSYAEADTLVSVARDLAQRTGRRPDLQAAADHELAAGAYRKAVDLLARSIR
;
A
#
# COMPACT_ATOMS: atom_id res chain seq x y z
N MET A 1 31.15 22.12 -64.67
CA MET A 1 31.61 21.04 -63.78
C MET A 1 32.77 21.56 -62.96
N ALA A 2 32.58 21.72 -61.65
CA ALA A 2 33.63 21.79 -60.64
C ALA A 2 32.92 21.53 -59.31
N GLY A 3 32.85 20.25 -58.92
CA GLY A 3 32.31 19.84 -57.63
C GLY A 3 33.33 20.16 -56.54
N SER A 4 32.90 20.89 -55.51
CA SER A 4 33.62 20.91 -54.24
C SER A 4 33.21 19.68 -53.46
N LEU A 5 34.20 18.81 -53.24
CA LEU A 5 34.13 17.62 -52.41
C LEU A 5 33.79 18.02 -50.97
N ILE A 6 32.71 17.44 -50.46
CA ILE A 6 32.37 17.40 -49.04
C ILE A 6 33.47 16.58 -48.37
N VAL A 7 34.24 17.23 -47.50
CA VAL A 7 35.18 16.55 -46.60
C VAL A 7 34.32 15.90 -45.52
N ALA A 8 34.24 14.57 -45.54
CA ALA A 8 33.68 13.80 -44.43
C ALA A 8 34.53 14.01 -43.17
N PRO A 9 33.92 14.14 -41.98
CA PRO A 9 34.68 14.18 -40.73
C PRO A 9 35.45 12.86 -40.54
N PRO A 10 36.58 12.87 -39.81
CA PRO A 10 37.35 11.67 -39.56
C PRO A 10 36.49 10.63 -38.83
N ALA A 11 36.58 9.37 -39.25
CA ALA A 11 35.99 8.25 -38.52
C ALA A 11 36.50 8.27 -37.07
N ALA A 12 35.59 8.24 -36.11
CA ALA A 12 35.94 8.04 -34.71
C ALA A 12 36.79 6.76 -34.59
N ALA A 13 37.88 6.81 -33.84
CA ALA A 13 38.68 5.62 -33.58
C ALA A 13 37.77 4.52 -32.98
N ALA A 14 37.98 3.27 -33.40
CA ALA A 14 37.23 2.15 -32.86
C ALA A 14 37.39 2.11 -31.33
N ALA A 15 36.28 1.99 -30.57
CA ALA A 15 36.37 1.81 -29.14
C ALA A 15 36.89 0.40 -28.86
N GLU A 16 37.99 0.29 -28.12
CA GLU A 16 38.49 -1.01 -27.64
C GLU A 16 37.43 -1.66 -26.74
N PRO A 17 37.15 -2.97 -26.86
CA PRO A 17 36.21 -3.66 -26.00
C PRO A 17 36.52 -3.43 -24.52
N LEU A 18 35.49 -3.12 -23.73
CA LEU A 18 35.61 -2.95 -22.29
C LEU A 18 35.11 -4.21 -21.60
N THR A 19 36.00 -4.89 -20.88
CA THR A 19 35.64 -6.01 -20.01
C THR A 19 34.92 -5.51 -18.77
N VAL A 20 33.64 -5.90 -18.65
CA VAL A 20 32.78 -5.63 -17.49
C VAL A 20 33.01 -6.68 -16.41
N THR A 21 33.24 -7.94 -16.77
CA THR A 21 33.52 -9.03 -15.82
C THR A 21 34.35 -10.12 -16.50
N ASP A 22 35.47 -10.49 -15.92
CA ASP A 22 36.39 -11.53 -16.44
C ASP A 22 36.34 -12.85 -15.65
N PHE A 23 35.73 -12.87 -14.46
CA PHE A 23 35.64 -14.05 -13.58
C PHE A 23 36.97 -14.68 -13.14
N GLU A 24 38.07 -13.92 -13.16
CA GLU A 24 39.42 -14.42 -12.85
C GLU A 24 39.72 -14.52 -11.33
N SER A 25 38.73 -14.32 -10.47
CA SER A 25 38.87 -14.39 -9.01
C SER A 25 38.82 -15.82 -8.45
N ASP A 26 39.35 -16.02 -7.23
CA ASP A 26 39.31 -17.32 -6.53
C ASP A 26 37.90 -17.79 -6.13
N GLY A 27 36.90 -16.89 -6.21
CA GLY A 27 35.49 -17.17 -5.95
C GLY A 27 34.58 -16.28 -6.77
N VAL A 28 33.26 -16.41 -6.56
CA VAL A 28 32.24 -15.60 -7.24
C VAL A 28 32.50 -14.11 -6.97
N PRO A 29 32.64 -13.26 -8.02
CA PRO A 29 32.95 -11.83 -7.84
C PRO A 29 31.90 -11.11 -6.97
N ALA A 30 32.33 -10.06 -6.27
CA ALA A 30 31.42 -9.21 -5.52
C ALA A 30 30.38 -8.59 -6.45
N GLY A 31 29.11 -8.59 -6.02
CA GLY A 31 27.98 -8.14 -6.85
C GLY A 31 27.37 -9.24 -7.72
N VAL A 32 28.03 -10.40 -7.86
CA VAL A 32 27.45 -11.57 -8.54
C VAL A 32 26.68 -12.43 -7.55
N TYR A 33 25.38 -12.65 -7.80
CA TYR A 33 24.51 -13.46 -6.93
C TYR A 33 23.43 -14.22 -7.71
N ALA A 34 23.00 -15.34 -7.14
CA ALA A 34 21.94 -16.18 -7.68
C ALA A 34 20.57 -15.82 -7.09
N TRP A 35 19.51 -16.08 -7.85
CA TRP A 35 18.13 -15.87 -7.45
C TRP A 35 17.20 -16.91 -8.11
N GLY A 36 16.04 -17.16 -7.52
CA GLY A 36 15.05 -18.10 -8.02
C GLY A 36 13.75 -18.08 -7.22
N ASN A 37 12.69 -18.65 -7.80
CA ASN A 37 11.36 -18.67 -7.16
C ASN A 37 11.33 -19.47 -5.85
N ASP A 38 12.28 -20.39 -5.69
CA ASP A 38 12.49 -21.20 -4.52
C ASP A 38 13.99 -21.55 -4.40
N ALA A 39 14.36 -22.21 -3.29
CA ALA A 39 15.75 -22.61 -3.05
C ALA A 39 16.26 -23.63 -4.09
N ALA A 40 15.39 -24.41 -4.74
CA ALA A 40 15.79 -25.38 -5.75
C ALA A 40 16.07 -24.74 -7.12
N SER A 41 15.34 -23.67 -7.43
CA SER A 41 15.46 -22.90 -8.67
C SER A 41 16.52 -21.81 -8.59
N THR A 42 17.09 -21.54 -7.40
CA THR A 42 18.26 -20.69 -7.22
C THR A 42 19.54 -21.45 -7.60
N PRO A 43 20.28 -21.06 -8.66
CA PRO A 43 21.46 -21.80 -9.10
C PRO A 43 22.62 -21.71 -8.11
N ALA A 44 23.43 -22.78 -8.05
CA ALA A 44 24.71 -22.76 -7.37
C ALA A 44 25.78 -22.17 -8.30
N LEU A 45 26.52 -21.18 -7.80
CA LEU A 45 27.57 -20.48 -8.55
C LEU A 45 28.95 -20.82 -7.98
N THR A 46 29.86 -21.25 -8.84
CA THR A 46 31.28 -21.50 -8.51
C THR A 46 32.17 -20.85 -9.56
N VAL A 47 33.41 -20.51 -9.19
CA VAL A 47 34.44 -20.07 -10.14
C VAL A 47 35.54 -21.11 -10.17
N GLU A 48 35.81 -21.67 -11.36
CA GLU A 48 36.67 -22.83 -11.54
C GLU A 48 37.71 -22.57 -12.64
N PRO A 49 38.94 -23.12 -12.54
CA PRO A 49 39.91 -23.06 -13.64
C PRO A 49 39.37 -23.75 -14.90
N ASP A 50 39.44 -23.07 -16.04
CA ASP A 50 39.05 -23.62 -17.34
C ASP A 50 39.86 -22.94 -18.45
N THR A 51 40.76 -23.70 -19.08
CA THR A 51 41.63 -23.22 -20.17
C THR A 51 41.08 -23.58 -21.55
N THR A 52 39.85 -24.08 -21.63
CA THR A 52 39.25 -24.56 -22.89
C THR A 52 38.52 -23.48 -23.68
N ARG A 53 38.28 -22.30 -23.09
CA ARG A 53 37.75 -21.14 -23.81
C ARG A 53 38.78 -20.69 -24.86
N PRO A 54 38.38 -20.44 -26.11
CA PRO A 54 39.28 -19.87 -27.11
C PRO A 54 39.97 -18.60 -26.58
N GLU A 55 41.27 -18.49 -26.85
CA GLU A 55 42.10 -17.32 -26.48
C GLU A 55 42.27 -17.08 -24.97
N ALA A 56 41.81 -18.00 -24.13
CA ALA A 56 42.01 -17.93 -22.68
C ALA A 56 43.49 -18.11 -22.28
N PRO A 57 43.99 -17.32 -21.30
CA PRO A 57 45.30 -17.56 -20.71
C PRO A 57 45.34 -18.88 -19.93
N ALA A 58 46.54 -19.39 -19.64
CA ALA A 58 46.70 -20.61 -18.84
C ALA A 58 46.16 -20.51 -17.40
N THR A 59 45.92 -19.29 -16.93
CA THR A 59 45.36 -18.99 -15.61
C THR A 59 43.84 -18.80 -15.60
N ASN A 60 43.19 -18.92 -16.77
CA ASN A 60 41.78 -18.55 -16.96
C ASN A 60 40.83 -19.30 -16.03
N ARG A 61 39.84 -18.58 -15.54
CA ARG A 61 38.78 -19.10 -14.67
C ARG A 61 37.42 -18.67 -15.20
N VAL A 62 36.41 -19.49 -14.93
CA VAL A 62 35.05 -19.30 -15.47
C VAL A 62 34.02 -19.40 -14.38
N LEU A 63 32.93 -18.64 -14.50
CA LEU A 63 31.77 -18.80 -13.65
C LEU A 63 30.97 -20.02 -14.13
N THR A 64 30.82 -21.02 -13.28
CA THR A 64 29.93 -22.16 -13.51
C THR A 64 28.62 -21.94 -12.76
N SER A 65 27.49 -22.02 -13.48
CA SER A 65 26.15 -22.00 -12.91
C SER A 65 25.51 -23.38 -13.04
N VAL A 66 25.25 -24.06 -11.93
CA VAL A 66 24.52 -25.34 -11.87
C VAL A 66 23.10 -25.07 -11.42
N TYR A 67 22.11 -25.52 -12.20
CA TYR A 67 20.72 -25.10 -12.03
C TYR A 67 19.71 -26.24 -12.15
N ASN A 68 18.57 -26.06 -11.50
CA ASN A 68 17.38 -26.91 -11.57
C ASN A 68 16.13 -26.02 -11.47
N VAL A 69 15.90 -25.22 -12.50
CA VAL A 69 14.85 -24.19 -12.50
C VAL A 69 13.51 -24.82 -12.83
N ARG A 70 12.53 -24.69 -11.93
CA ARG A 70 11.17 -25.23 -12.13
C ARG A 70 10.17 -24.20 -12.64
N GLN A 71 10.37 -22.92 -12.30
CA GLN A 71 9.54 -21.84 -12.77
C GLN A 71 10.39 -20.70 -13.31
N TRP A 72 11.19 -20.06 -12.45
CA TRP A 72 12.15 -19.04 -12.85
C TRP A 72 13.36 -19.00 -11.90
N GLY A 73 14.53 -18.69 -12.46
CA GLY A 73 15.79 -18.64 -11.71
C GLY A 73 16.94 -18.21 -12.60
N GLY A 74 18.02 -17.74 -11.98
CA GLY A 74 19.13 -17.14 -12.69
C GLY A 74 20.16 -16.54 -11.75
N TRP A 75 21.03 -15.71 -12.31
CA TRP A 75 22.01 -14.95 -11.54
C TRP A 75 22.21 -13.57 -12.16
N SER A 76 22.67 -12.63 -11.36
CA SER A 76 22.93 -11.25 -11.78
C SER A 76 24.31 -10.80 -11.33
N HIS A 77 24.87 -9.81 -12.02
CA HIS A 77 25.99 -9.00 -11.56
C HIS A 77 25.54 -7.56 -11.41
N ASP A 78 25.46 -7.09 -10.16
CA ASP A 78 25.21 -5.68 -9.84
C ASP A 78 26.54 -4.93 -9.69
N LEU A 79 26.71 -3.89 -10.48
CA LEU A 79 27.91 -3.07 -10.48
C LEU A 79 27.92 -2.15 -9.25
N PRO A 80 29.08 -1.91 -8.63
CA PRO A 80 29.19 -1.07 -7.43
C PRO A 80 28.94 0.42 -7.71
N ALA A 81 29.03 0.83 -8.98
CA ALA A 81 28.75 2.17 -9.46
C ALA A 81 28.23 2.11 -10.89
N THR A 82 27.48 3.13 -11.27
CA THR A 82 26.99 3.27 -12.64
C THR A 82 28.14 3.38 -13.65
N GLN A 83 27.96 2.81 -14.83
CA GLN A 83 28.87 2.93 -15.97
C GLN A 83 28.19 3.58 -17.16
N ASP A 84 28.98 4.23 -18.01
CA ASP A 84 28.55 4.76 -19.30
C ASP A 84 29.01 3.81 -20.41
N TRP A 85 28.07 3.08 -21.00
CA TRP A 85 28.26 2.20 -22.14
C TRP A 85 27.82 2.84 -23.46
N SER A 86 27.52 4.15 -23.46
CA SER A 86 26.89 4.82 -24.61
C SER A 86 27.76 4.89 -25.86
N ALA A 87 29.09 4.77 -25.69
CA ALA A 87 30.09 4.75 -26.75
C ALA A 87 30.22 3.38 -27.47
N TYR A 88 29.58 2.33 -26.95
CA TYR A 88 29.69 0.97 -27.47
C TYR A 88 28.47 0.56 -28.30
N GLU A 89 28.69 -0.31 -29.27
CA GLU A 89 27.66 -0.82 -30.19
C GLU A 89 26.82 -1.93 -29.56
N GLY A 90 27.44 -2.77 -28.72
CA GLY A 90 26.75 -3.93 -28.17
C GLY A 90 27.42 -4.55 -26.95
N PHE A 91 26.77 -5.61 -26.49
CA PHE A 91 27.13 -6.41 -25.33
C PHE A 91 27.52 -7.82 -25.76
N SER A 92 28.58 -8.37 -25.18
CA SER A 92 29.05 -9.72 -25.51
C SER A 92 29.53 -10.49 -24.30
N PHE A 93 29.48 -11.81 -24.40
CA PHE A 93 29.99 -12.72 -23.38
C PHE A 93 30.34 -14.06 -24.00
N TRP A 94 31.24 -14.81 -23.37
CA TRP A 94 31.49 -16.20 -23.70
C TRP A 94 30.58 -17.12 -22.88
N VAL A 95 30.06 -18.15 -23.54
CA VAL A 95 29.28 -19.21 -22.90
C VAL A 95 29.73 -20.57 -23.41
N ASN A 96 29.93 -21.52 -22.50
CA ASN A 96 30.09 -22.93 -22.81
C ASN A 96 28.73 -23.61 -22.75
N GLY A 97 28.13 -23.78 -23.92
CA GLY A 97 26.81 -24.36 -24.10
C GLY A 97 26.82 -25.88 -24.04
N THR A 98 25.64 -26.46 -23.84
CA THR A 98 25.44 -27.92 -23.89
C THR A 98 24.81 -28.37 -25.21
N GLY A 99 24.36 -27.45 -26.05
CA GLY A 99 23.56 -27.76 -27.24
C GLY A 99 22.14 -28.23 -26.88
N SER A 100 21.59 -27.74 -25.78
CA SER A 100 20.28 -28.16 -25.25
C SER A 100 19.07 -27.75 -26.11
N GLY A 101 19.24 -26.82 -27.05
CA GLY A 101 18.17 -26.19 -27.82
C GLY A 101 17.30 -25.22 -27.01
N GLN A 102 17.62 -24.98 -25.74
CA GLN A 102 16.87 -24.08 -24.88
C GLN A 102 17.19 -22.62 -25.18
N LYS A 103 16.17 -21.76 -25.05
CA LYS A 103 16.34 -20.31 -25.14
C LYS A 103 16.78 -19.77 -23.79
N ILE A 104 17.87 -19.01 -23.79
CA ILE A 104 18.45 -18.38 -22.62
C ILE A 104 18.27 -16.87 -22.77
N PHE A 105 17.66 -16.25 -21.77
CA PHE A 105 17.46 -14.81 -21.74
C PHE A 105 18.55 -14.15 -20.89
N PHE A 106 18.93 -12.94 -21.26
CA PHE A 106 19.81 -12.10 -20.47
C PHE A 106 19.29 -10.68 -20.48
N GLU A 107 19.52 -9.96 -19.39
CA GLU A 107 18.98 -8.63 -19.15
C GLU A 107 20.08 -7.64 -18.80
N LEU A 108 19.89 -6.38 -19.19
CA LEU A 108 20.69 -5.22 -18.81
C LEU A 108 19.90 -4.35 -17.85
N LYS A 109 20.61 -3.72 -16.91
CA LYS A 109 20.06 -2.81 -15.91
C LYS A 109 20.47 -1.39 -16.25
N ASP A 110 19.52 -0.57 -16.70
CA ASP A 110 19.77 0.80 -17.13
C ASP A 110 18.90 1.82 -16.40
N GLY A 111 19.44 3.01 -16.15
CA GLY A 111 18.75 4.10 -15.47
C GLY A 111 18.48 3.85 -13.98
N GLY A 112 17.68 4.75 -13.40
CA GLY A 112 17.27 4.67 -11.99
C GLY A 112 18.36 5.07 -10.98
N GLY A 113 18.03 4.95 -9.70
CA GLY A 113 18.91 5.33 -8.59
C GLY A 113 19.94 4.27 -8.17
N GLY A 114 19.89 3.07 -8.78
CA GLY A 114 20.72 1.91 -8.44
C GLY A 114 20.16 0.62 -9.06
N PRO A 115 20.88 -0.52 -8.98
CA PRO A 115 20.55 -1.76 -9.69
C PRO A 115 19.18 -2.36 -9.32
N GLY A 116 18.68 -2.10 -8.11
CA GLY A 116 17.35 -2.53 -7.65
C GLY A 116 16.20 -1.63 -8.13
N ASN A 117 16.52 -0.50 -8.76
CA ASN A 117 15.57 0.50 -9.26
C ASN A 117 15.89 0.87 -10.71
N SER A 118 16.55 0.00 -11.47
CA SER A 118 16.86 0.20 -12.89
C SER A 118 15.79 -0.46 -13.77
N GLU A 119 15.61 0.06 -14.98
CA GLU A 119 14.83 -0.64 -15.99
C GLU A 119 15.58 -1.87 -16.48
N LEU A 120 14.83 -2.96 -16.69
CA LEU A 120 15.34 -4.20 -17.25
C LEU A 120 15.05 -4.23 -18.75
N PHE A 121 16.12 -4.41 -19.52
CA PHE A 121 16.07 -4.61 -20.96
C PHE A 121 16.59 -5.99 -21.28
N GLU A 122 15.84 -6.79 -22.03
CA GLU A 122 16.18 -8.17 -22.29
C GLU A 122 16.46 -8.46 -23.76
N SER A 123 17.33 -9.43 -23.96
CA SER A 123 17.55 -10.12 -25.21
C SER A 123 17.77 -11.61 -24.91
N SER A 124 18.03 -12.41 -25.95
CA SER A 124 18.12 -13.86 -25.80
C SER A 124 18.94 -14.51 -26.90
N PHE A 125 19.47 -15.69 -26.58
CA PHE A 125 20.09 -16.59 -27.56
C PHE A 125 19.60 -18.02 -27.32
N THR A 126 19.79 -18.90 -28.30
CA THR A 126 19.44 -20.32 -28.18
C THR A 126 20.71 -21.13 -27.97
N ASP A 127 20.78 -21.97 -26.93
CA ASP A 127 21.89 -22.92 -26.70
C ASP A 127 21.85 -24.09 -27.70
N ASP A 128 22.16 -23.80 -28.96
CA ASP A 128 22.07 -24.74 -30.09
C ASP A 128 23.37 -25.48 -30.40
N THR A 129 24.47 -25.14 -29.72
CA THR A 129 25.81 -25.69 -29.97
C THR A 129 26.49 -26.03 -28.66
N ALA A 130 27.04 -27.25 -28.55
CA ALA A 130 27.86 -27.63 -27.41
C ALA A 130 29.27 -27.04 -27.52
N GLY A 131 29.83 -26.60 -26.39
CA GLY A 131 31.16 -25.99 -26.32
C GLY A 131 31.14 -24.47 -26.19
N TRP A 132 32.34 -23.88 -26.12
CA TRP A 132 32.52 -22.44 -26.01
C TRP A 132 32.17 -21.70 -27.29
N ARG A 133 31.43 -20.61 -27.14
CA ARG A 133 31.23 -19.60 -28.18
C ARG A 133 31.05 -18.22 -27.57
N GLN A 134 31.36 -17.20 -28.35
CA GLN A 134 31.05 -15.83 -27.99
C GLN A 134 29.66 -15.46 -28.52
N VAL A 135 28.81 -14.97 -27.62
CA VAL A 135 27.52 -14.35 -27.96
C VAL A 135 27.75 -12.85 -28.05
N LYS A 136 27.38 -12.24 -29.19
CA LYS A 136 27.51 -10.80 -29.45
C LYS A 136 26.15 -10.24 -29.84
N VAL A 137 25.70 -9.21 -29.12
CA VAL A 137 24.32 -8.74 -29.15
C VAL A 137 24.35 -7.21 -29.24
N PRO A 138 23.94 -6.62 -30.38
CA PRO A 138 23.83 -5.17 -30.50
C PRO A 138 22.83 -4.63 -29.48
N PHE A 139 23.12 -3.46 -28.89
CA PHE A 139 22.22 -2.88 -27.89
C PHE A 139 20.82 -2.58 -28.45
N GLU A 140 20.72 -2.26 -29.75
CA GLU A 140 19.44 -2.04 -30.43
C GLU A 140 18.52 -3.28 -30.48
N SER A 141 19.05 -4.48 -30.24
CA SER A 141 18.27 -5.72 -30.21
C SER A 141 17.60 -5.99 -28.86
N PHE A 142 17.97 -5.22 -27.83
CA PHE A 142 17.32 -5.34 -26.53
C PHE A 142 15.96 -4.66 -26.54
N THR A 143 15.01 -5.32 -25.89
CA THR A 143 13.67 -4.78 -25.70
C THR A 143 13.42 -4.59 -24.22
N ARG A 144 12.68 -3.55 -23.85
CA ARG A 144 12.26 -3.37 -22.47
C ARG A 144 11.48 -4.62 -22.04
N ARG A 145 11.89 -5.22 -20.93
CA ARG A 145 11.28 -6.44 -20.42
C ARG A 145 9.81 -6.17 -20.07
N ALA A 146 8.92 -6.98 -20.64
CA ALA A 146 7.47 -6.73 -20.60
C ALA A 146 6.75 -7.43 -19.44
N ASP A 147 7.29 -8.54 -18.93
CA ASP A 147 6.69 -9.33 -17.85
C ASP A 147 7.03 -8.81 -16.45
N TYR A 148 8.14 -8.07 -16.29
CA TYR A 148 8.61 -7.61 -14.99
C TYR A 148 9.52 -6.39 -15.09
N GLN A 149 9.35 -5.45 -14.16
CA GLN A 149 10.25 -4.32 -13.91
C GLN A 149 10.43 -4.12 -12.39
N PRO A 150 11.64 -3.76 -11.91
CA PRO A 150 11.87 -3.46 -10.50
C PRO A 150 11.05 -2.27 -10.00
N GLY A 151 10.62 -2.32 -8.74
CA GLY A 151 9.91 -1.22 -8.08
C GLY A 151 10.77 0.05 -8.04
N GLY A 152 10.23 1.18 -8.51
CA GLY A 152 10.96 2.45 -8.60
C GLY A 152 11.85 2.58 -9.83
N ALA A 153 11.86 1.59 -10.74
CA ALA A 153 12.45 1.77 -12.06
C ALA A 153 11.85 2.98 -12.79
N PRO A 154 12.65 3.72 -13.57
CA PRO A 154 12.11 4.65 -14.55
C PRO A 154 11.07 3.94 -15.44
N THR A 155 10.20 4.73 -16.05
CA THR A 155 9.21 4.21 -17.00
C THR A 155 9.34 4.92 -18.34
N ASP A 156 10.56 5.36 -18.68
CA ASP A 156 10.81 5.94 -19.99
C ASP A 156 10.96 4.83 -21.05
N GLY A 157 11.33 3.62 -20.64
CA GLY A 157 11.41 2.46 -21.50
C GLY A 157 12.52 2.56 -22.53
N GLU A 158 13.57 3.33 -22.23
CA GLU A 158 14.70 3.57 -23.11
C GLU A 158 16.00 2.98 -22.56
N LEU A 159 16.71 2.21 -23.40
CA LEU A 159 18.07 1.75 -23.11
C LEU A 159 19.06 2.85 -23.53
N ASP A 160 19.29 3.85 -22.68
CA ASP A 160 20.13 5.01 -22.95
C ASP A 160 21.62 4.77 -22.73
N LEU A 161 21.96 3.71 -21.99
CA LEU A 161 23.31 3.18 -21.79
C LEU A 161 24.27 4.13 -21.05
N VAL A 162 23.79 5.22 -20.48
CA VAL A 162 24.63 6.18 -19.74
C VAL A 162 24.67 5.83 -18.26
N ALA A 163 23.64 5.15 -17.76
CA ALA A 163 23.46 4.82 -16.36
C ALA A 163 23.37 3.30 -16.11
N MET A 164 24.37 2.54 -16.55
CA MET A 164 24.38 1.09 -16.50
C MET A 164 24.77 0.54 -15.12
N TRP A 165 23.86 -0.23 -14.51
CA TRP A 165 24.01 -0.78 -13.16
C TRP A 165 24.34 -2.27 -13.12
N GLY A 166 24.35 -2.96 -14.25
CA GLY A 166 24.72 -4.36 -14.32
C GLY A 166 23.93 -5.17 -15.34
N TYR A 167 23.97 -6.48 -15.18
CA TYR A 167 23.32 -7.43 -16.08
C TYR A 167 22.86 -8.69 -15.33
N GLY A 168 21.97 -9.48 -15.96
CA GLY A 168 21.47 -10.74 -15.43
C GLY A 168 21.37 -11.82 -16.50
N MET A 169 21.52 -13.08 -16.08
CA MET A 169 21.36 -14.27 -16.91
C MET A 169 20.20 -15.08 -16.34
N ARG A 170 19.13 -15.26 -17.14
CA ARG A 170 17.97 -16.07 -16.77
C ARG A 170 18.14 -17.47 -17.34
N LEU A 171 18.16 -18.45 -16.45
CA LEU A 171 18.39 -19.84 -16.80
C LEU A 171 17.08 -20.48 -17.26
N PRO A 172 17.12 -21.43 -18.22
CA PRO A 172 15.91 -22.06 -18.75
C PRO A 172 15.27 -22.94 -17.69
N THR A 173 13.95 -23.16 -17.80
CA THR A 173 13.17 -24.07 -16.94
C THR A 173 13.56 -25.53 -17.19
N ALA A 174 14.73 -25.90 -16.69
CA ALA A 174 15.38 -27.19 -16.88
C ALA A 174 16.41 -27.43 -15.77
N GLN A 175 17.01 -28.61 -15.79
CA GLN A 175 18.19 -28.93 -15.00
C GLN A 175 19.42 -28.97 -15.91
N GLY A 176 20.51 -28.34 -15.50
CA GLY A 176 21.74 -28.33 -16.28
C GLY A 176 22.88 -27.54 -15.65
N SER A 177 23.93 -27.33 -16.43
CA SER A 177 25.06 -26.47 -16.09
C SER A 177 25.51 -25.67 -17.30
N LEU A 178 25.84 -24.40 -17.09
CA LEU A 178 26.45 -23.52 -18.10
C LEU A 178 27.69 -22.88 -17.50
N ARG A 179 28.69 -22.60 -18.34
CA ARG A 179 29.88 -21.82 -17.94
C ARG A 179 29.90 -20.51 -18.69
N TRP A 180 30.31 -19.46 -18.00
CA TRP A 180 30.28 -18.08 -18.48
C TRP A 180 31.66 -17.48 -18.30
N ASP A 181 32.05 -16.67 -19.26
CA ASP A 181 33.34 -16.01 -19.22
C ASP A 181 33.31 -14.67 -19.96
N GLU A 182 34.23 -13.77 -19.61
CA GLU A 182 34.57 -12.52 -20.31
C GLU A 182 33.34 -11.76 -20.87
N VAL A 183 32.61 -11.14 -19.95
CA VAL A 183 31.49 -10.23 -20.26
C VAL A 183 32.04 -8.86 -20.63
N GLN A 184 31.67 -8.36 -21.80
CA GLN A 184 32.23 -7.18 -22.43
C GLN A 184 31.14 -6.29 -23.05
N VAL A 185 31.49 -5.02 -23.26
CA VAL A 185 30.84 -4.17 -24.26
C VAL A 185 31.82 -3.94 -25.41
N TYR A 186 31.32 -3.95 -26.65
CA TYR A 186 32.16 -3.97 -27.86
C TYR A 186 31.71 -2.96 -28.91
N GLY A 187 32.62 -2.68 -29.86
CA GLY A 187 32.34 -1.88 -31.05
C GLY A 187 32.19 -0.39 -30.74
N THR A 188 32.01 0.42 -31.78
CA THR A 188 31.77 1.86 -31.66
C THR A 188 30.32 2.16 -31.96
N ALA A 189 29.63 2.81 -31.02
CA ALA A 189 28.24 3.20 -31.20
C ALA A 189 28.08 4.15 -32.41
N PRO A 190 27.04 3.97 -33.24
CA PRO A 190 26.65 5.02 -34.17
C PRO A 190 26.22 6.29 -33.40
N PRO A 191 26.29 7.49 -34.00
CA PRO A 191 25.79 8.72 -33.36
C PRO A 191 24.34 8.53 -32.91
N ARG A 192 24.10 8.63 -31.60
CA ARG A 192 22.75 8.46 -31.06
C ARG A 192 21.87 9.63 -31.46
N PRO A 193 20.62 9.36 -31.87
CA PRO A 193 19.71 10.42 -32.26
C PRO A 193 19.39 11.34 -31.08
N VAL A 194 19.21 12.63 -31.36
CA VAL A 194 18.73 13.61 -30.37
C VAL A 194 17.27 13.33 -30.07
N ARG A 195 16.95 13.13 -28.80
CA ARG A 195 15.58 12.85 -28.37
C ARG A 195 14.73 14.11 -28.43
N LEU A 196 13.52 13.96 -28.96
CA LEU A 196 12.51 15.01 -28.97
C LEU A 196 11.46 14.66 -27.92
N SER A 197 11.11 15.63 -27.09
CA SER A 197 10.00 15.52 -26.16
C SER A 197 9.16 16.79 -26.20
N THR A 198 8.00 16.74 -25.57
CA THR A 198 7.15 17.91 -25.38
C THR A 198 6.89 18.15 -23.90
N ASP A 199 6.51 19.38 -23.54
CA ASP A 199 6.24 19.70 -22.13
C ASP A 199 5.03 18.94 -21.56
N LYS A 200 4.12 18.47 -22.42
CA LYS A 200 2.98 17.65 -22.05
C LYS A 200 2.65 16.64 -23.15
N PRO A 201 2.24 15.40 -22.81
CA PRO A 201 1.78 14.44 -23.81
C PRO A 201 0.42 14.82 -24.41
N VAL A 202 -0.37 15.62 -23.69
CA VAL A 202 -1.72 16.04 -24.09
C VAL A 202 -1.93 17.52 -23.78
N TYR A 203 -2.45 18.26 -24.75
CA TYR A 203 -2.77 19.68 -24.67
C TYR A 203 -4.29 19.89 -24.77
N PRO A 204 -5.03 19.78 -23.66
CA PRO A 204 -6.46 20.07 -23.66
C PRO A 204 -6.71 21.58 -23.87
N VAL A 205 -7.66 21.92 -24.73
CA VAL A 205 -8.04 23.29 -25.06
C VAL A 205 -9.57 23.41 -25.13
N ASP A 206 -10.09 24.52 -24.59
CA ASP A 206 -11.51 24.85 -24.70
C ASP A 206 -11.73 25.78 -25.90
N GLU A 207 -12.65 25.41 -26.77
CA GLU A 207 -12.95 26.12 -28.02
C GLU A 207 -13.56 27.53 -27.82
N LYS A 208 -14.02 27.83 -26.60
CA LYS A 208 -14.83 29.02 -26.30
C LYS A 208 -14.06 30.27 -25.89
N ASP A 209 -12.78 30.14 -25.60
CA ASP A 209 -11.98 31.19 -24.99
C ASP A 209 -11.09 31.87 -26.05
N ASP A 210 -11.46 33.11 -26.43
CA ASP A 210 -10.83 33.85 -27.53
C ASP A 210 -9.34 34.17 -27.26
N GLU A 211 -8.86 34.09 -26.01
CA GLU A 211 -7.45 34.21 -25.65
C GLU A 211 -6.71 32.85 -25.63
N LYS A 212 -7.43 31.71 -25.66
CA LYS A 212 -6.87 30.34 -25.60
C LYS A 212 -7.04 29.55 -26.89
N ASN A 213 -7.54 30.15 -27.97
CA ASN A 213 -7.66 29.50 -29.27
C ASN A 213 -6.29 29.19 -29.93
N LYS A 214 -5.18 29.52 -29.28
CA LYS A 214 -3.81 29.24 -29.75
C LYS A 214 -3.11 28.32 -28.77
N VAL A 215 -2.93 27.07 -29.18
CA VAL A 215 -2.23 26.06 -28.38
C VAL A 215 -0.75 26.14 -28.67
N ARG A 216 0.05 26.53 -27.67
CA ARG A 216 1.51 26.55 -27.75
C ARG A 216 2.06 25.17 -27.38
N VAL A 217 2.75 24.54 -28.33
CA VAL A 217 3.46 23.27 -28.11
C VAL A 217 4.95 23.57 -27.96
N SER A 218 5.55 23.12 -26.86
CA SER A 218 6.98 23.26 -26.59
C SER A 218 7.70 21.95 -26.89
N VAL A 219 8.63 21.98 -27.84
CA VAL A 219 9.48 20.83 -28.22
C VAL A 219 10.85 21.01 -27.59
N THR A 220 11.27 20.03 -26.79
CA THR A 220 12.55 19.99 -26.10
C THR A 220 13.46 18.97 -26.76
N ILE A 221 14.73 19.33 -26.93
CA ILE A 221 15.77 18.42 -27.40
C ILE A 221 16.59 17.87 -26.23
N THR A 222 16.92 16.59 -26.26
CA THR A 222 17.81 15.97 -25.26
C THR A 222 18.89 15.16 -25.98
N THR A 223 20.14 15.58 -25.83
CA THR A 223 21.31 14.86 -26.36
C THR A 223 21.62 13.67 -25.45
N ALA A 224 22.17 12.59 -26.03
CA ALA A 224 22.45 11.37 -25.30
C ALA A 224 23.50 11.56 -24.18
N THR A 225 24.51 12.40 -24.41
CA THR A 225 25.60 12.65 -23.46
C THR A 225 25.33 13.81 -22.50
N GLY A 226 24.20 14.52 -22.64
CA GLY A 226 23.93 15.77 -21.91
C GLY A 226 24.70 17.00 -22.44
N GLU A 227 25.73 16.81 -23.26
CA GLU A 227 26.52 17.87 -23.86
C GLU A 227 25.72 18.68 -24.92
N PRO A 228 26.12 19.92 -25.21
CA PRO A 228 25.50 20.70 -26.28
C PRO A 228 25.56 20.03 -27.65
N LEU A 229 24.63 20.40 -28.53
CA LEU A 229 24.56 19.87 -29.89
C LEU A 229 25.89 20.03 -30.65
N PRO A 230 26.44 18.97 -31.24
CA PRO A 230 27.69 19.06 -32.00
C PRO A 230 27.52 19.69 -33.38
N ALA A 231 26.28 19.75 -33.89
CA ALA A 231 25.92 20.32 -35.19
C ALA A 231 24.50 20.90 -35.15
N ASP A 232 24.14 21.71 -36.15
CA ASP A 232 22.78 22.23 -36.32
C ASP A 232 21.77 21.08 -36.44
N LEU A 233 20.66 21.19 -35.71
CA LEU A 233 19.56 20.24 -35.73
C LEU A 233 18.29 20.92 -36.20
N ALA A 234 17.67 20.36 -37.23
CA ALA A 234 16.36 20.75 -37.73
C ALA A 234 15.32 19.74 -37.24
N VAL A 235 14.27 20.24 -36.57
CA VAL A 235 13.14 19.44 -36.11
C VAL A 235 11.88 19.90 -36.84
N ASP A 236 11.42 19.11 -37.78
CA ASP A 236 10.17 19.33 -38.49
C ASP A 236 8.98 18.96 -37.60
N TYR A 237 7.90 19.72 -37.71
CA TYR A 237 6.62 19.45 -37.07
C TYR A 237 5.47 19.56 -38.06
N SER A 238 4.43 18.76 -37.86
CA SER A 238 3.15 18.85 -38.58
C SER A 238 1.99 18.42 -37.71
N THR A 239 0.80 18.98 -37.95
CA THR A 239 -0.45 18.42 -37.43
C THR A 239 -0.83 17.18 -38.23
N GLY A 240 -0.97 16.04 -37.56
CA GLY A 240 -1.34 14.74 -38.15
C GLY A 240 -2.85 14.52 -38.25
N THR A 241 -3.24 13.28 -38.60
CA THR A 241 -4.66 12.89 -38.77
C THR A 241 -5.27 12.41 -37.45
N GLY A 242 -6.18 13.19 -36.90
CA GLY A 242 -6.96 12.84 -35.70
C GLY A 242 -8.45 12.76 -35.96
N THR A 243 -9.27 13.03 -34.94
CA THR A 243 -10.72 13.11 -35.11
C THR A 243 -11.22 14.52 -35.43
N ALA A 244 -10.40 15.55 -35.17
CA ALA A 244 -10.69 16.93 -35.57
C ALA A 244 -10.44 17.12 -37.08
N THR A 245 -11.22 17.99 -37.70
CA THR A 245 -11.18 18.30 -39.14
C THR A 245 -10.42 19.61 -39.38
N SER A 246 -9.37 19.55 -40.19
CA SER A 246 -8.63 20.76 -40.56
C SER A 246 -9.48 21.70 -41.42
N GLY A 247 -9.46 22.99 -41.11
CA GLY A 247 -10.27 24.03 -41.74
C GLY A 247 -11.61 24.27 -41.04
N ASP A 248 -12.15 23.27 -40.34
CA ASP A 248 -13.37 23.41 -39.55
C ASP A 248 -13.00 23.66 -38.08
N ASP A 249 -12.24 22.75 -37.47
CA ASP A 249 -11.95 22.73 -36.03
C ASP A 249 -10.58 23.35 -35.69
N TYR A 250 -9.64 23.33 -36.63
CA TYR A 250 -8.31 23.93 -36.47
C TYR A 250 -7.66 24.33 -37.80
N THR A 251 -6.67 25.21 -37.74
CA THR A 251 -5.81 25.52 -38.90
C THR A 251 -4.59 24.61 -38.87
N ALA A 252 -4.38 23.82 -39.93
CA ALA A 252 -3.20 22.95 -40.06
C ALA A 252 -1.91 23.76 -39.87
N ALA A 253 -0.97 23.19 -39.09
CA ALA A 253 0.31 23.80 -38.81
C ALA A 253 1.43 22.85 -39.23
N GLN A 254 2.43 23.38 -39.93
CA GLN A 254 3.65 22.65 -40.27
C GLN A 254 4.83 23.63 -40.34
N GLY A 255 6.04 23.16 -40.03
CA GLY A 255 7.24 23.97 -40.12
C GLY A 255 8.45 23.27 -39.53
N THR A 256 9.55 24.03 -39.37
CA THR A 256 10.83 23.50 -38.85
C THR A 256 11.30 24.36 -37.68
N LEU A 257 11.65 23.72 -36.57
CA LEU A 257 12.32 24.32 -35.42
C LEU A 257 13.82 24.13 -35.57
N ALA A 258 14.57 25.24 -35.64
CA ALA A 258 16.02 25.20 -35.73
C ALA A 258 16.68 25.28 -34.35
N PHE A 259 17.59 24.33 -34.09
CA PHE A 259 18.47 24.28 -32.92
C PHE A 259 19.93 24.34 -33.40
N PRO A 260 20.59 25.51 -33.33
CA PRO A 260 21.96 25.65 -33.80
C PRO A 260 22.96 24.78 -33.01
N ALA A 261 24.09 24.46 -33.63
CA ALA A 261 25.23 23.84 -32.95
C ALA A 261 25.61 24.63 -31.69
N GLY A 262 25.97 23.91 -30.62
CA GLY A 262 26.20 24.48 -29.29
C GLY A 262 24.95 24.73 -28.46
N THR A 263 23.74 24.41 -28.95
CA THR A 263 22.52 24.45 -28.12
C THR A 263 22.60 23.40 -27.02
N ALA A 264 22.41 23.80 -25.76
CA ALA A 264 22.46 22.91 -24.61
C ALA A 264 21.35 21.85 -24.65
N SER A 265 21.65 20.64 -24.16
CA SER A 265 20.65 19.60 -23.90
C SER A 265 19.57 20.13 -22.96
N GLY A 266 18.31 19.77 -23.21
CA GLY A 266 17.14 20.29 -22.49
C GLY A 266 16.61 21.63 -22.98
N SER A 267 17.20 22.22 -24.05
CA SER A 267 16.66 23.45 -24.65
C SER A 267 15.34 23.19 -25.38
N SER A 268 14.42 24.14 -25.32
CA SER A 268 13.11 24.04 -25.97
C SER A 268 12.87 25.14 -27.01
N ARG A 269 12.08 24.82 -28.03
CA ARG A 269 11.50 25.75 -29.01
C ARG A 269 10.00 25.51 -29.10
N THR A 270 9.24 26.53 -29.48
CA THR A 270 7.77 26.44 -29.48
C THR A 270 7.19 26.76 -30.85
N PHE A 271 6.10 26.10 -31.20
CA PHE A 271 5.20 26.50 -32.29
C PHE A 271 3.77 26.65 -31.75
N THR A 272 2.84 27.05 -32.62
CA THR A 272 1.44 27.26 -32.23
C THR A 272 0.49 26.63 -33.24
N VAL A 273 -0.55 25.99 -32.74
CA VAL A 273 -1.70 25.50 -33.53
C VAL A 273 -2.91 26.36 -33.16
N GLU A 274 -3.61 26.87 -34.17
CA GLU A 274 -4.81 27.70 -33.98
C GLU A 274 -6.07 26.85 -34.09
N ILE A 275 -6.87 26.87 -33.02
CA ILE A 275 -8.15 26.21 -32.88
C ILE A 275 -9.22 27.17 -33.38
N ARG A 276 -10.14 26.66 -34.19
CA ARG A 276 -11.29 27.39 -34.69
C ARG A 276 -12.44 27.23 -33.70
N LYS A 277 -13.37 28.17 -33.75
CA LYS A 277 -14.50 28.25 -32.83
C LYS A 277 -15.78 28.04 -33.59
N ASP A 278 -16.63 27.20 -33.03
CA ASP A 278 -17.99 27.00 -33.48
C ASP A 278 -18.99 27.06 -32.31
N ARG A 279 -20.24 26.69 -32.57
CA ARG A 279 -21.34 26.73 -31.58
C ARG A 279 -22.06 25.39 -31.45
N ARG A 280 -21.50 24.35 -32.04
CA ARG A 280 -22.06 23.00 -31.99
C ARG A 280 -21.80 22.43 -30.61
N ARG A 281 -22.55 21.38 -30.28
CA ARG A 281 -22.36 20.66 -29.02
C ARG A 281 -21.67 19.38 -29.36
N GLU A 282 -20.43 19.25 -28.92
CA GLU A 282 -19.54 18.25 -29.47
C GLU A 282 -18.80 17.49 -28.38
N VAL A 283 -18.39 16.31 -28.77
CA VAL A 283 -17.50 15.46 -28.01
C VAL A 283 -16.05 15.90 -28.23
N ALA A 284 -15.12 15.40 -27.44
CA ALA A 284 -13.73 15.81 -27.58
C ALA A 284 -13.12 15.27 -28.88
N GLU A 285 -12.26 16.10 -29.47
CA GLU A 285 -11.60 15.82 -30.73
C GLU A 285 -10.08 15.94 -30.62
N THR A 286 -9.34 15.16 -31.40
CA THR A 286 -7.89 15.05 -31.30
C THR A 286 -7.18 15.58 -32.54
N ILE A 287 -6.03 16.21 -32.32
CA ILE A 287 -5.08 16.65 -33.35
C ILE A 287 -3.68 16.12 -32.93
N PRO A 288 -3.23 14.98 -33.48
CA PRO A 288 -1.87 14.49 -33.26
C PRO A 288 -0.83 15.47 -33.78
N ILE A 289 0.32 15.53 -33.12
CA ILE A 289 1.48 16.29 -33.54
C ILE A 289 2.58 15.32 -33.95
N GLU A 290 2.97 15.40 -35.21
CA GLU A 290 4.08 14.63 -35.76
C GLU A 290 5.35 15.46 -35.62
N LEU A 291 6.41 14.83 -35.12
CA LEU A 291 7.75 15.41 -35.02
C LEU A 291 8.72 14.52 -35.80
N SER A 292 9.63 15.13 -36.55
CA SER A 292 10.65 14.40 -37.30
C SER A 292 11.91 15.23 -37.52
N GLY A 293 12.99 14.59 -37.93
CA GLY A 293 14.25 15.25 -38.27
C GLY A 293 15.38 14.26 -38.41
N THR A 294 16.32 14.51 -39.32
CA THR A 294 17.50 13.65 -39.50
C THR A 294 18.32 13.61 -38.22
N GLY A 295 18.65 12.41 -37.74
CA GLY A 295 19.39 12.25 -36.48
C GLY A 295 18.56 12.60 -35.23
N THR A 296 17.23 12.63 -35.33
CA THR A 296 16.33 12.78 -34.18
C THR A 296 15.59 11.49 -33.88
N ARG A 297 15.13 11.36 -32.64
CA ARG A 297 14.20 10.33 -32.20
C ARG A 297 12.95 11.02 -31.66
N PRO A 298 11.81 10.99 -32.40
CA PRO A 298 10.56 11.56 -31.90
C PRO A 298 10.02 10.76 -30.70
N PRO A 299 9.08 11.33 -29.92
CA PRO A 299 8.39 10.61 -28.87
C PRO A 299 7.78 9.31 -29.42
N ALA A 300 7.84 8.22 -28.63
CA ALA A 300 7.24 6.94 -29.01
C ALA A 300 5.73 7.05 -29.28
N GLU A 301 5.08 8.03 -28.65
CA GLU A 301 3.70 8.39 -28.91
C GLU A 301 3.61 9.87 -29.30
N PRO A 302 2.97 10.22 -30.42
CA PRO A 302 2.86 11.61 -30.82
C PRO A 302 2.05 12.38 -29.75
N PRO A 303 2.52 13.58 -29.33
CA PRO A 303 1.74 14.43 -28.46
C PRO A 303 0.43 14.83 -29.17
N VAL A 304 -0.62 15.07 -28.40
CA VAL A 304 -1.96 15.33 -28.95
C VAL A 304 -2.53 16.62 -28.39
N ILE A 305 -3.01 17.49 -29.27
CA ILE A 305 -3.92 18.56 -28.88
C ILE A 305 -5.34 17.99 -28.82
N VAL A 306 -6.08 18.30 -27.76
CA VAL A 306 -7.45 17.85 -27.57
C VAL A 306 -8.37 19.04 -27.46
N ILE A 307 -9.25 19.22 -28.45
CA ILE A 307 -10.38 20.14 -28.33
C ILE A 307 -11.38 19.47 -27.39
N ASN A 308 -11.61 20.08 -26.22
CA ASN A 308 -12.43 19.49 -25.16
C ASN A 308 -13.89 19.38 -25.56
N ALA A 309 -14.58 18.35 -25.06
CA ALA A 309 -16.03 18.24 -25.19
C ALA A 309 -16.73 19.42 -24.48
N HIS A 310 -17.83 19.92 -25.03
CA HIS A 310 -18.58 21.03 -24.42
C HIS A 310 -20.08 21.00 -24.70
N ASP A 311 -20.84 21.71 -23.86
CA ASP A 311 -22.30 21.90 -23.96
C ASP A 311 -23.16 20.62 -23.93
N LEU A 312 -22.56 19.48 -23.60
CA LEU A 312 -23.27 18.23 -23.35
C LEU A 312 -23.87 18.22 -21.94
N PRO A 313 -25.10 17.70 -21.73
CA PRO A 313 -25.76 17.72 -20.42
C PRO A 313 -24.93 17.10 -19.29
N TYR A 314 -24.20 16.02 -19.54
CA TYR A 314 -23.33 15.43 -18.49
C TYR A 314 -22.16 16.32 -18.06
N LEU A 315 -21.80 17.36 -18.83
CA LEU A 315 -20.77 18.34 -18.46
C LEU A 315 -21.34 19.55 -17.70
N ASP A 316 -22.66 19.71 -17.66
CA ASP A 316 -23.29 20.81 -16.92
C ASP A 316 -23.36 20.47 -15.42
N ALA A 317 -22.41 21.00 -14.66
CA ALA A 317 -22.30 20.82 -13.21
C ALA A 317 -23.54 21.29 -12.41
N ARG A 318 -24.45 22.06 -13.03
CA ARG A 318 -25.71 22.51 -12.39
C ARG A 318 -26.81 21.46 -12.47
N LYS A 319 -26.67 20.42 -13.30
CA LYS A 319 -27.66 19.35 -13.41
C LYS A 319 -27.51 18.34 -12.27
N PRO A 320 -28.62 17.72 -11.84
CA PRO A 320 -28.56 16.61 -10.88
C PRO A 320 -27.63 15.50 -11.36
N VAL A 321 -26.87 14.88 -10.44
CA VAL A 321 -25.95 13.77 -10.75
C VAL A 321 -26.66 12.66 -11.54
N LYS A 322 -27.89 12.30 -11.14
CA LYS A 322 -28.69 11.28 -11.83
C LYS A 322 -28.92 11.59 -13.31
N ASP A 323 -29.19 12.85 -13.65
CA ASP A 323 -29.43 13.27 -15.03
C ASP A 323 -28.12 13.25 -15.83
N ARG A 324 -27.02 13.65 -15.21
CA ARG A 324 -25.68 13.60 -15.81
C ARG A 324 -25.24 12.16 -16.10
N VAL A 325 -25.49 11.24 -15.15
CA VAL A 325 -25.23 9.80 -15.32
C VAL A 325 -26.07 9.24 -16.47
N SER A 326 -27.38 9.53 -16.48
CA SER A 326 -28.27 9.03 -17.52
C SER A 326 -27.88 9.53 -18.92
N ASP A 327 -27.51 10.81 -19.05
CA ASP A 327 -27.07 11.38 -20.32
C ASP A 327 -25.74 10.78 -20.78
N LEU A 328 -24.75 10.65 -19.87
CA LEU A 328 -23.46 10.08 -20.21
C LEU A 328 -23.58 8.59 -20.58
N LEU A 329 -24.28 7.80 -19.78
CA LEU A 329 -24.46 6.36 -20.01
C LEU A 329 -25.15 6.08 -21.36
N GLY A 330 -26.12 6.92 -21.75
CA GLY A 330 -26.79 6.82 -23.05
C GLY A 330 -25.91 7.16 -24.27
N ARG A 331 -24.73 7.76 -24.04
CA ARG A 331 -23.74 8.10 -25.09
C ARG A 331 -22.59 7.11 -25.18
N MET A 332 -22.47 6.19 -24.22
CA MET A 332 -21.35 5.28 -24.12
C MET A 332 -21.53 4.04 -25.00
N THR A 333 -20.47 3.66 -25.72
CA THR A 333 -20.39 2.35 -26.38
C THR A 333 -20.15 1.23 -25.36
N LEU A 334 -20.27 -0.02 -25.82
CA LEU A 334 -19.92 -1.16 -24.97
C LEU A 334 -18.43 -1.15 -24.58
N GLU A 335 -17.52 -0.71 -25.45
CA GLU A 335 -16.10 -0.54 -25.10
C GLU A 335 -15.91 0.50 -23.99
N GLU A 336 -16.58 1.65 -24.09
CA GLU A 336 -16.49 2.70 -23.08
C GLU A 336 -17.06 2.22 -21.73
N LYS A 337 -18.13 1.44 -21.75
CA LYS A 337 -18.72 0.83 -20.54
C LYS A 337 -17.81 -0.21 -19.92
N ALA A 338 -17.27 -1.14 -20.73
CA ALA A 338 -16.32 -2.13 -20.26
C ALA A 338 -15.06 -1.46 -19.69
N GLY A 339 -14.52 -0.44 -20.38
CA GLY A 339 -13.41 0.36 -19.88
C GLY A 339 -13.69 0.98 -18.51
N GLN A 340 -14.90 1.54 -18.28
CA GLN A 340 -15.27 2.05 -16.96
C GLN A 340 -15.28 1.01 -15.85
N MET A 341 -15.57 -0.26 -16.17
CA MET A 341 -15.55 -1.37 -15.23
C MET A 341 -14.14 -1.93 -15.00
N THR A 342 -13.11 -1.39 -15.67
CA THR A 342 -11.74 -1.87 -15.59
C THR A 342 -10.87 -0.95 -14.73
N GLN A 343 -10.19 -1.54 -13.76
CA GLN A 343 -9.09 -0.91 -13.03
C GLN A 343 -7.77 -1.63 -13.35
N ALA A 344 -6.77 -0.87 -13.81
CA ALA A 344 -5.43 -1.37 -14.11
C ALA A 344 -4.37 -0.83 -13.14
N GLU A 345 -3.26 -1.55 -12.99
CA GLU A 345 -2.12 -1.11 -12.18
C GLU A 345 -1.29 -0.08 -12.96
N ARG A 346 -0.80 0.97 -12.31
CA ARG A 346 -0.05 2.05 -13.01
C ARG A 346 1.22 1.56 -13.73
N GLY A 347 1.93 0.59 -13.17
CA GLY A 347 3.14 -0.02 -13.70
C GLY A 347 2.87 -1.18 -14.66
N ALA A 348 1.62 -1.64 -14.76
CA ALA A 348 1.20 -2.61 -15.77
C ALA A 348 0.93 -1.98 -17.14
N LEU A 349 0.75 -0.65 -17.20
CA LEU A 349 0.51 0.06 -18.45
C LEU A 349 1.69 -0.14 -19.41
N ALA A 350 1.44 -0.80 -20.54
CA ALA A 350 2.45 -0.91 -21.60
C ALA A 350 2.80 0.48 -22.16
N LYS A 351 1.80 1.36 -22.25
CA LYS A 351 1.93 2.77 -22.59
C LYS A 351 0.94 3.58 -21.77
N GLN A 352 1.27 4.83 -21.42
CA GLN A 352 0.31 5.68 -20.71
C GLN A 352 -0.97 5.95 -21.53
N SER A 353 -0.86 5.97 -22.86
CA SER A 353 -2.03 6.12 -23.73
C SER A 353 -3.03 4.96 -23.67
N ASP A 354 -2.66 3.81 -23.10
CA ASP A 354 -3.59 2.70 -22.89
C ASP A 354 -4.82 3.11 -22.07
N ILE A 355 -4.64 4.09 -21.17
CA ILE A 355 -5.74 4.78 -20.47
C ILE A 355 -6.79 5.25 -21.47
N ALA A 356 -6.35 5.95 -22.51
CA ALA A 356 -7.24 6.40 -23.57
C ALA A 356 -7.69 5.22 -24.42
N THR A 357 -6.76 4.42 -24.98
CA THR A 357 -7.06 3.30 -25.90
C THR A 357 -8.16 2.39 -25.38
N TYR A 358 -8.08 2.00 -24.11
CA TYR A 358 -9.02 1.09 -23.46
C TYR A 358 -10.09 1.80 -22.62
N ARG A 359 -10.12 3.14 -22.66
CA ARG A 359 -11.11 3.98 -21.96
C ARG A 359 -11.21 3.62 -20.48
N LEU A 360 -10.07 3.37 -19.85
CA LEU A 360 -9.98 2.84 -18.49
C LEU A 360 -10.77 3.72 -17.51
N GLY A 361 -11.53 3.08 -16.64
CA GLY A 361 -12.32 3.73 -15.61
C GLY A 361 -11.47 4.12 -14.42
N SER A 362 -10.43 3.34 -14.14
CA SER A 362 -9.61 3.52 -12.96
C SER A 362 -8.19 3.02 -13.17
N LEU A 363 -7.28 3.62 -12.41
CA LEU A 363 -5.97 3.05 -12.14
C LEU A 363 -5.80 2.87 -10.64
N LEU A 364 -4.85 2.05 -10.23
CA LEU A 364 -4.39 1.99 -8.86
C LEU A 364 -2.86 1.98 -8.72
N SER A 365 -2.41 2.23 -7.50
CA SER A 365 -1.12 1.78 -7.00
C SER A 365 -1.33 0.65 -6.00
N GLY A 366 -0.78 -0.54 -6.29
CA GLY A 366 -0.63 -1.61 -5.30
C GLY A 366 0.44 -1.28 -4.27
N GLY A 367 0.61 -2.14 -3.26
CA GLY A 367 1.63 -1.95 -2.21
C GLY A 367 3.04 -1.81 -2.78
N GLY A 368 3.71 -0.68 -2.51
CA GLY A 368 5.03 -0.39 -3.07
C GLY A 368 5.07 0.07 -4.53
N SER A 369 3.94 0.13 -5.22
CA SER A 369 3.87 0.76 -6.54
C SER A 369 3.82 2.27 -6.41
N ALA A 370 5.00 2.89 -6.48
CA ALA A 370 5.18 4.34 -6.39
C ALA A 370 5.75 4.91 -7.71
N PRO A 371 5.58 6.21 -7.97
CA PRO A 371 6.36 6.90 -8.99
C PRO A 371 7.86 6.82 -8.67
N ALA A 372 8.71 6.86 -9.70
CA ALA A 372 10.18 6.83 -9.54
C ALA A 372 10.67 7.90 -8.54
N ARG A 373 10.08 9.10 -8.58
CA ARG A 373 10.21 10.10 -7.52
C ARG A 373 9.10 9.91 -6.50
N ASN A 374 9.32 9.08 -5.48
CA ASN A 374 8.35 8.86 -4.40
C ASN A 374 8.32 10.04 -3.40
N THR A 375 7.87 11.21 -3.88
CA THR A 375 7.58 12.41 -3.08
C THR A 375 6.13 12.84 -3.31
N PRO A 376 5.52 13.63 -2.42
CA PRO A 376 4.15 14.13 -2.63
C PRO A 376 3.94 14.79 -4.00
N GLU A 377 4.93 15.57 -4.46
CA GLU A 377 4.93 16.21 -5.79
C GLU A 377 5.01 15.18 -6.92
N GLY A 378 5.88 14.18 -6.80
CA GLY A 378 6.03 13.13 -7.82
C GLY A 378 4.76 12.29 -8.00
N TRP A 379 4.01 12.07 -6.92
CA TRP A 379 2.68 11.48 -6.99
C TRP A 379 1.68 12.40 -7.71
N ALA A 380 1.59 13.67 -7.31
CA ALA A 380 0.68 14.62 -7.97
C ALA A 380 0.98 14.77 -9.47
N ASP A 381 2.26 14.83 -9.86
CA ASP A 381 2.70 14.88 -11.25
C ASP A 381 2.26 13.62 -12.03
N MET A 382 2.45 12.43 -11.45
CA MET A 382 2.02 11.17 -12.05
C MET A 382 0.50 11.10 -12.26
N ILE A 383 -0.29 11.49 -11.25
CA ILE A 383 -1.75 11.47 -11.34
C ILE A 383 -2.25 12.45 -12.41
N ASP A 384 -1.70 13.67 -12.45
CA ASP A 384 -2.07 14.65 -13.46
C ASP A 384 -1.74 14.17 -14.88
N ALA A 385 -0.60 13.49 -15.05
CA ALA A 385 -0.21 12.89 -16.34
C ALA A 385 -1.19 11.80 -16.79
N PHE A 386 -1.63 10.92 -15.89
CA PHE A 386 -2.65 9.92 -16.21
C PHE A 386 -4.01 10.54 -16.54
N GLN A 387 -4.41 11.58 -15.81
CA GLN A 387 -5.66 12.29 -16.10
C GLN A 387 -5.62 12.98 -17.46
N LEU A 388 -4.47 13.52 -17.87
CA LEU A 388 -4.27 14.06 -19.22
C LEU A 388 -4.53 13.01 -20.31
N GLN A 389 -4.13 11.75 -20.11
CA GLN A 389 -4.44 10.69 -21.06
C GLN A 389 -5.95 10.42 -21.13
N ALA A 390 -6.66 10.43 -20.00
CA ALA A 390 -8.12 10.29 -19.98
C ALA A 390 -8.84 11.42 -20.75
N ARG A 391 -8.25 12.63 -20.80
CA ARG A 391 -8.77 13.75 -21.61
C ARG A 391 -8.76 13.48 -23.10
N ARG A 392 -7.93 12.56 -23.62
CA ARG A 392 -7.90 12.20 -25.05
C ARG A 392 -9.15 11.44 -25.49
N THR A 393 -9.92 10.91 -24.54
CA THR A 393 -11.12 10.13 -24.85
C THR A 393 -12.25 11.04 -25.31
N ARG A 394 -13.03 10.58 -26.28
CA ARG A 394 -14.17 11.30 -26.85
C ARG A 394 -15.14 11.87 -25.79
N LEU A 395 -15.46 11.10 -24.75
CA LEU A 395 -16.38 11.53 -23.68
C LEU A 395 -15.69 12.19 -22.48
N GLN A 396 -14.34 12.19 -22.45
CA GLN A 396 -13.51 12.78 -21.38
C GLN A 396 -13.94 12.35 -19.97
N VAL A 397 -14.30 11.08 -19.80
CA VAL A 397 -14.62 10.53 -18.48
C VAL A 397 -13.32 10.43 -17.68
N PRO A 398 -13.18 11.13 -16.53
CA PRO A 398 -11.94 11.15 -15.78
C PRO A 398 -11.67 9.79 -15.12
N LEU A 399 -10.39 9.47 -14.93
CA LEU A 399 -9.99 8.31 -14.12
C LEU A 399 -10.35 8.56 -12.67
N ILE A 400 -10.82 7.53 -11.96
CA ILE A 400 -10.72 7.51 -10.51
C ILE A 400 -9.47 6.73 -10.12
N TYR A 401 -8.59 7.29 -9.30
CA TYR A 401 -7.34 6.62 -8.91
C TYR A 401 -7.46 6.06 -7.49
N GLY A 402 -7.17 4.77 -7.30
CA GLY A 402 -7.23 4.08 -6.02
C GLY A 402 -5.85 3.82 -5.40
N VAL A 403 -5.77 3.84 -4.07
CA VAL A 403 -4.57 3.43 -3.32
C VAL A 403 -4.95 2.80 -1.99
N ASP A 404 -4.12 1.89 -1.49
CA ASP A 404 -4.12 1.48 -0.10
C ASP A 404 -3.45 2.56 0.76
N ALA A 405 -4.23 3.43 1.40
CA ALA A 405 -3.76 4.35 2.43
C ALA A 405 -4.39 3.95 3.78
N VAL A 406 -3.99 2.77 4.28
CA VAL A 406 -4.70 2.04 5.34
C VAL A 406 -4.31 2.43 6.77
N HIS A 407 -3.20 3.15 6.95
CA HIS A 407 -2.78 3.72 8.24
C HIS A 407 -2.03 5.04 8.05
N GLY A 408 -2.54 5.88 7.16
CA GLY A 408 -1.84 7.07 6.63
C GLY A 408 -1.63 6.94 5.13
N HIS A 409 -1.04 7.95 4.47
CA HIS A 409 -0.67 7.84 3.05
C HIS A 409 0.62 7.02 2.89
N ASN A 410 0.54 5.76 3.33
CA ASN A 410 1.65 4.90 3.71
C ASN A 410 2.60 4.46 2.59
N ASN A 411 2.22 4.55 1.31
CA ASN A 411 3.11 4.32 0.16
C ASN A 411 4.05 5.51 -0.12
N VAL A 412 3.81 6.69 0.49
CA VAL A 412 4.57 7.92 0.21
C VAL A 412 5.65 8.15 1.26
N VAL A 413 6.89 8.32 0.81
CA VAL A 413 8.01 8.66 1.70
C VAL A 413 7.73 9.99 2.39
N GLY A 414 7.88 10.02 3.71
CA GLY A 414 7.69 11.22 4.52
C GLY A 414 6.25 11.52 4.95
N ALA A 415 5.24 10.77 4.47
CA ALA A 415 3.86 10.90 4.94
C ALA A 415 3.71 10.52 6.42
N THR A 416 2.58 10.94 7.02
CA THR A 416 2.27 10.57 8.41
C THR A 416 1.82 9.11 8.47
N ILE A 417 2.49 8.29 9.29
CA ILE A 417 2.12 6.88 9.51
C ILE A 417 1.49 6.74 10.90
N PHE A 418 0.21 6.43 10.92
CA PHE A 418 -0.56 6.13 12.12
C PHE A 418 -0.32 4.70 12.60
N PRO A 419 -0.70 4.37 13.85
CA PRO A 419 -0.81 2.99 14.26
C PRO A 419 -1.72 2.21 13.31
N HIS A 420 -1.38 0.94 13.04
CA HIS A 420 -2.30 0.03 12.35
C HIS A 420 -3.61 -0.14 13.13
N ASN A 421 -4.64 -0.66 12.47
CA ASN A 421 -6.00 -0.74 13.01
C ASN A 421 -6.08 -1.48 14.34
N VAL A 422 -5.26 -2.51 14.58
CA VAL A 422 -5.18 -3.16 15.90
C VAL A 422 -4.83 -2.15 17.01
N GLY A 423 -3.90 -1.23 16.76
CA GLY A 423 -3.55 -0.17 17.70
C GLY A 423 -4.67 0.86 17.90
N LEU A 424 -5.35 1.26 16.82
CA LEU A 424 -6.52 2.16 16.90
C LEU A 424 -7.71 1.49 17.63
N GLY A 425 -7.88 0.19 17.40
CA GLY A 425 -8.75 -0.70 18.15
C GLY A 425 -8.44 -0.64 19.64
N ALA A 426 -7.17 -0.81 19.99
CA ALA A 426 -6.70 -0.77 21.36
C ALA A 426 -6.96 0.58 22.07
N ALA A 427 -6.89 1.68 21.32
CA ALA A 427 -7.21 3.02 21.83
C ALA A 427 -8.69 3.20 22.23
N ARG A 428 -9.60 2.40 21.66
CA ARG A 428 -11.05 2.46 21.92
C ARG A 428 -11.62 3.87 21.71
N ASP A 429 -11.19 4.52 20.64
CA ASP A 429 -11.53 5.91 20.35
C ASP A 429 -11.95 6.11 18.88
N PRO A 430 -13.25 5.96 18.59
CA PRO A 430 -13.79 6.21 17.25
C PRO A 430 -13.57 7.64 16.74
N GLU A 431 -13.53 8.64 17.62
CA GLU A 431 -13.30 10.03 17.20
C GLU A 431 -11.85 10.22 16.76
N LEU A 432 -10.90 9.60 17.46
CA LEU A 432 -9.50 9.58 17.06
C LEU A 432 -9.28 8.83 15.74
N ALA A 433 -9.96 7.69 15.54
CA ALA A 433 -9.90 6.95 14.28
C ALA A 433 -10.42 7.79 13.09
N GLY A 434 -11.56 8.47 13.26
CA GLY A 434 -12.09 9.40 12.25
C GLY A 434 -11.18 10.62 12.04
N LYS A 435 -10.50 11.11 13.08
CA LYS A 435 -9.53 12.20 12.96
C LYS A 435 -8.25 11.76 12.22
N ALA A 436 -7.77 10.55 12.47
CA ALA A 436 -6.65 9.96 11.75
C ALA A 436 -6.99 9.83 10.26
N SER A 437 -8.16 9.27 9.93
CA SER A 437 -8.58 9.11 8.54
C SER A 437 -8.87 10.44 7.84
N LYS A 438 -9.34 11.47 8.55
CA LYS A 438 -9.41 12.84 8.03
C LYS A 438 -8.05 13.39 7.62
N ILE A 439 -7.02 13.12 8.41
CA ILE A 439 -5.64 13.50 8.05
C ILE A 439 -5.19 12.69 6.85
N THR A 440 -5.41 11.37 6.85
CA THR A 440 -5.12 10.51 5.70
C THR A 440 -5.76 11.03 4.43
N ALA A 441 -7.05 11.38 4.44
CA ALA A 441 -7.73 11.94 3.26
C ALA A 441 -7.10 13.25 2.78
N ARG A 442 -6.63 14.12 3.69
CA ARG A 442 -5.95 15.35 3.30
C ARG A 442 -4.61 15.07 2.62
N GLU A 443 -3.81 14.15 3.16
CA GLU A 443 -2.52 13.78 2.57
C GLU A 443 -2.70 13.08 1.22
N VAL A 444 -3.63 12.11 1.13
CA VAL A 444 -3.96 11.37 -0.10
C VAL A 444 -4.54 12.30 -1.18
N LYS A 445 -5.39 13.25 -0.81
CA LYS A 445 -5.94 14.21 -1.77
C LYS A 445 -4.89 15.20 -2.28
N ALA A 446 -3.95 15.61 -1.42
CA ALA A 446 -2.87 16.52 -1.81
C ALA A 446 -1.96 15.92 -2.90
N THR A 447 -1.80 14.59 -2.92
CA THR A 447 -1.08 13.85 -3.95
C THR A 447 -1.93 13.49 -5.18
N GLY A 448 -3.16 14.01 -5.25
CA GLY A 448 -4.07 13.87 -6.40
C GLY A 448 -5.00 12.66 -6.36
N ILE A 449 -4.96 11.84 -5.31
CA ILE A 449 -5.69 10.58 -5.26
C ILE A 449 -7.07 10.80 -4.60
N PRO A 450 -8.20 10.47 -5.29
CA PRO A 450 -9.54 10.72 -4.75
C PRO A 450 -10.20 9.49 -4.12
N TRP A 451 -9.53 8.33 -4.05
CA TRP A 451 -10.12 7.09 -3.56
C TRP A 451 -9.13 6.25 -2.75
N ASN A 452 -9.56 5.87 -1.53
CA ASN A 452 -8.77 5.06 -0.60
C ASN A 452 -9.44 3.69 -0.37
N PHE A 453 -8.64 2.63 -0.42
CA PHE A 453 -9.04 1.27 -0.08
C PHE A 453 -9.06 1.04 1.44
N ALA A 454 -9.78 1.87 2.18
CA ALA A 454 -9.97 1.76 3.63
C ALA A 454 -11.36 2.26 4.05
N PRO A 455 -11.90 1.79 5.19
CA PRO A 455 -11.27 0.89 6.17
C PRO A 455 -11.41 -0.62 5.87
N CYS A 456 -10.46 -1.42 6.35
CA CYS A 456 -10.73 -2.83 6.65
C CYS A 456 -11.67 -2.89 7.88
N LEU A 457 -12.88 -3.41 7.67
CA LEU A 457 -13.87 -3.71 8.70
C LEU A 457 -13.93 -5.21 8.99
N CYS A 458 -12.78 -5.85 8.80
CA CYS A 458 -12.55 -7.24 9.08
C CYS A 458 -12.73 -7.47 10.60
N VAL A 459 -13.38 -8.58 10.97
CA VAL A 459 -13.48 -9.02 12.37
C VAL A 459 -12.64 -10.28 12.48
N SER A 460 -11.41 -10.14 12.98
CA SER A 460 -10.42 -11.22 13.02
C SER A 460 -10.71 -12.17 14.17
N ARG A 461 -10.85 -13.46 13.88
CA ARG A 461 -11.25 -14.51 14.84
C ARG A 461 -10.15 -15.51 15.15
N ASP A 462 -9.02 -15.42 14.45
CA ASP A 462 -7.85 -16.28 14.64
C ASP A 462 -6.58 -15.46 14.40
N ASP A 463 -5.77 -15.29 15.45
CA ASP A 463 -4.55 -14.49 15.41
C ASP A 463 -3.49 -15.06 14.47
N ARG A 464 -3.60 -16.32 14.03
CA ARG A 464 -2.67 -16.90 13.05
C ARG A 464 -2.75 -16.24 11.68
N TRP A 465 -3.80 -15.47 11.41
CA TRP A 465 -3.99 -14.75 10.16
C TRP A 465 -3.00 -13.60 9.99
N GLY A 466 -2.30 -13.57 8.86
CA GLY A 466 -1.31 -12.55 8.53
C GLY A 466 -1.85 -11.14 8.33
N ARG A 467 -3.18 -10.93 8.38
CA ARG A 467 -3.81 -9.60 8.33
C ARG A 467 -4.53 -9.21 9.62
N ALA A 468 -4.34 -9.94 10.72
CA ALA A 468 -4.98 -9.64 12.00
C ALA A 468 -4.76 -8.17 12.44
N TYR A 469 -3.61 -7.57 12.12
CA TYR A 469 -3.29 -6.17 12.44
C TYR A 469 -4.14 -5.14 11.67
N GLU A 470 -4.70 -5.51 10.53
CA GLU A 470 -5.59 -4.68 9.73
C GLU A 470 -7.01 -4.62 10.33
N SER A 471 -7.34 -5.54 11.26
CA SER A 471 -8.59 -5.51 12.02
C SER A 471 -8.49 -4.58 13.24
N PHE A 472 -9.58 -3.88 13.56
CA PHE A 472 -9.69 -3.14 14.82
C PHE A 472 -9.87 -4.04 16.06
N GLY A 473 -10.12 -5.33 15.88
CA GLY A 473 -10.25 -6.31 16.95
C GLY A 473 -11.05 -7.55 16.59
N GLU A 474 -11.29 -8.41 17.58
CA GLU A 474 -12.07 -9.64 17.41
C GLU A 474 -13.58 -9.47 17.61
N ASP A 475 -13.99 -8.35 18.19
CA ASP A 475 -15.38 -8.08 18.57
C ASP A 475 -16.09 -7.21 17.52
N PRO A 476 -17.19 -7.69 16.90
CA PRO A 476 -17.91 -6.93 15.88
C PRO A 476 -18.44 -5.58 16.39
N ALA A 477 -18.77 -5.46 17.68
CA ALA A 477 -19.25 -4.20 18.25
C ALA A 477 -18.14 -3.12 18.24
N LEU A 478 -16.90 -3.50 18.55
CA LEU A 478 -15.75 -2.60 18.47
C LEU A 478 -15.48 -2.18 17.02
N VAL A 479 -15.39 -3.14 16.09
CA VAL A 479 -15.13 -2.85 14.66
C VAL A 479 -16.21 -1.95 14.09
N THR A 480 -17.48 -2.19 14.42
CA THR A 480 -18.62 -1.34 14.04
C THR A 480 -18.45 0.10 14.53
N ARG A 481 -17.99 0.31 15.77
CA ARG A 481 -17.74 1.67 16.27
C ARG A 481 -16.62 2.40 15.52
N MET A 482 -15.61 1.68 15.03
CA MET A 482 -14.47 2.27 14.31
C MET A 482 -14.81 2.65 12.86
N ALA A 483 -16.02 2.36 12.38
CA ALA A 483 -16.49 2.76 11.06
C ALA A 483 -16.56 4.30 10.85
N THR A 484 -16.33 5.11 11.89
CA THR A 484 -16.10 6.57 11.79
C THR A 484 -14.93 6.95 10.88
N VAL A 485 -14.03 6.00 10.58
CA VAL A 485 -13.00 6.17 9.54
C VAL A 485 -13.61 6.58 8.20
N ILE A 486 -14.80 6.07 7.85
CA ILE A 486 -15.52 6.37 6.61
C ILE A 486 -15.86 7.85 6.53
N ASP A 487 -16.46 8.42 7.57
CA ASP A 487 -16.81 9.83 7.66
C ASP A 487 -15.54 10.71 7.50
N GLY A 488 -14.46 10.35 8.21
CA GLY A 488 -13.20 11.09 8.12
C GLY A 488 -12.61 11.11 6.71
N LEU A 489 -12.77 10.03 5.93
CA LEU A 489 -12.35 10.01 4.52
C LEU A 489 -13.29 10.81 3.61
N GLN A 490 -14.57 10.46 3.61
CA GLN A 490 -15.53 10.94 2.61
C GLN A 490 -15.91 12.40 2.80
N ASP A 491 -16.06 12.87 4.04
CA ASP A 491 -16.35 14.29 4.33
C ASP A 491 -15.17 15.20 3.96
N ASN A 492 -13.99 14.63 3.68
CA ASN A 492 -12.80 15.35 3.25
C ASN A 492 -12.47 15.09 1.76
N GLY A 493 -13.41 14.52 1.00
CA GLY A 493 -13.37 14.41 -0.46
C GLY A 493 -12.50 13.28 -0.99
N VAL A 494 -12.37 12.18 -0.23
CA VAL A 494 -11.75 10.92 -0.67
C VAL A 494 -12.77 9.80 -0.46
N LEU A 495 -13.05 9.00 -1.50
CA LEU A 495 -13.95 7.85 -1.35
C LEU A 495 -13.37 6.82 -0.39
N ALA A 496 -14.21 6.26 0.48
CA ALA A 496 -13.86 5.14 1.32
C ALA A 496 -14.26 3.80 0.68
N THR A 497 -13.56 2.75 1.06
CA THR A 497 -13.82 1.36 0.67
C THR A 497 -13.94 0.51 1.92
N ALA A 498 -15.15 0.05 2.25
CA ALA A 498 -15.29 -0.95 3.32
C ALA A 498 -14.83 -2.31 2.79
N LYS A 499 -13.84 -2.93 3.46
CA LYS A 499 -13.23 -4.20 3.00
C LYS A 499 -12.89 -5.20 4.13
N HIS A 500 -12.73 -6.50 3.87
CA HIS A 500 -13.16 -7.17 2.64
C HIS A 500 -14.47 -7.91 2.89
N TYR A 501 -15.47 -7.65 2.05
CA TYR A 501 -16.84 -8.14 2.18
C TYR A 501 -16.95 -9.59 1.67
N ALA A 502 -17.26 -10.59 2.49
CA ALA A 502 -17.32 -10.56 3.93
C ALA A 502 -16.79 -11.88 4.48
N GLY A 503 -16.34 -11.85 5.73
CA GLY A 503 -15.86 -13.04 6.42
C GLY A 503 -14.35 -13.27 6.31
N ASP A 504 -13.58 -12.35 5.74
CA ASP A 504 -12.11 -12.44 5.62
C ASP A 504 -11.42 -12.77 6.95
N GLY A 505 -11.80 -12.11 8.04
CA GLY A 505 -11.25 -12.38 9.37
C GLY A 505 -11.74 -13.67 10.04
N GLY A 506 -12.63 -14.43 9.41
CA GLY A 506 -13.23 -15.65 9.95
C GLY A 506 -12.76 -16.94 9.28
N THR A 507 -11.70 -16.89 8.46
CA THR A 507 -11.23 -18.06 7.72
C THR A 507 -10.68 -19.12 8.66
N THR A 508 -10.93 -20.40 8.33
CA THR A 508 -10.46 -21.51 9.15
C THR A 508 -8.97 -21.74 8.92
N TYR A 509 -8.17 -21.89 9.98
CA TYR A 509 -6.76 -22.28 9.84
C TYR A 509 -6.60 -23.63 9.09
N GLY A 510 -5.67 -23.69 8.16
CA GLY A 510 -5.43 -24.81 7.25
C GLY A 510 -6.42 -24.94 6.07
N SER A 511 -7.31 -23.96 5.86
CA SER A 511 -8.33 -24.03 4.80
C SER A 511 -7.99 -23.29 3.52
N SER A 512 -6.88 -22.54 3.48
CA SER A 512 -6.49 -21.81 2.28
C SER A 512 -6.08 -22.77 1.16
N SER A 513 -6.50 -22.42 -0.06
CA SER A 513 -6.10 -23.09 -1.29
C SER A 513 -5.15 -22.23 -2.13
N THR A 514 -4.72 -21.08 -1.62
CA THR A 514 -3.86 -20.14 -2.34
C THR A 514 -2.40 -20.38 -1.96
N GLY A 515 -1.61 -20.91 -2.89
CA GLY A 515 -0.18 -21.13 -2.69
C GLY A 515 0.12 -21.97 -1.44
N ASP A 516 0.99 -21.45 -0.58
CA ASP A 516 1.39 -22.03 0.70
C ASP A 516 0.78 -21.29 1.91
N TYR A 517 -0.28 -20.51 1.70
CA TYR A 517 -0.98 -19.81 2.79
C TYR A 517 -1.69 -20.82 3.68
N THR A 518 -1.76 -20.53 4.98
CA THR A 518 -2.41 -21.46 5.92
C THR A 518 -3.83 -21.02 6.23
N ILE A 519 -4.12 -19.72 6.23
CA ILE A 519 -5.42 -19.19 6.69
C ILE A 519 -5.91 -18.02 5.84
N ASP A 520 -5.03 -17.14 5.35
CA ASP A 520 -5.42 -16.04 4.47
C ASP A 520 -6.05 -16.56 3.18
N GLN A 521 -7.09 -15.85 2.71
CA GLN A 521 -7.89 -16.25 1.54
C GLN A 521 -8.58 -17.63 1.64
N GLY A 522 -8.65 -18.20 2.85
CA GLY A 522 -9.27 -19.49 3.12
C GLY A 522 -10.80 -19.48 3.15
N VAL A 523 -11.35 -20.44 3.90
CA VAL A 523 -12.80 -20.68 3.98
C VAL A 523 -13.34 -20.27 5.35
N THR A 524 -14.30 -19.36 5.33
CA THR A 524 -15.10 -18.96 6.50
C THR A 524 -16.33 -19.85 6.58
N ARG A 525 -16.28 -20.83 7.49
CA ARG A 525 -17.36 -21.78 7.73
C ARG A 525 -18.28 -21.24 8.82
N THR A 526 -19.53 -20.99 8.48
CA THR A 526 -20.42 -20.26 9.39
C THR A 526 -21.90 -20.49 9.07
N SER A 527 -22.79 -20.13 9.97
CA SER A 527 -24.22 -20.00 9.64
C SER A 527 -24.53 -18.60 9.10
N ARG A 528 -25.62 -18.45 8.34
CA ARG A 528 -26.07 -17.11 7.90
C ARG A 528 -26.31 -16.14 9.06
N GLY A 529 -26.82 -16.64 10.19
CA GLY A 529 -27.05 -15.82 11.38
C GLY A 529 -25.76 -15.36 12.04
N GLU A 530 -24.76 -16.23 12.12
CA GLU A 530 -23.45 -15.92 12.68
C GLU A 530 -22.64 -15.00 11.77
N LEU A 531 -22.61 -15.26 10.45
CA LEU A 531 -22.03 -14.33 9.48
C LEU A 531 -22.66 -12.94 9.62
N ALA A 532 -23.98 -12.86 9.80
CA ALA A 532 -24.68 -11.59 9.98
C ALA A 532 -24.28 -10.88 11.29
N ALA A 533 -24.19 -11.62 12.40
CA ALA A 533 -23.87 -11.08 13.72
C ALA A 533 -22.41 -10.62 13.85
N ILE A 534 -21.48 -11.31 13.19
CA ILE A 534 -20.04 -11.06 13.32
C ILE A 534 -19.54 -10.28 12.11
N HIS A 535 -19.59 -10.88 10.93
CA HIS A 535 -18.85 -10.39 9.76
C HIS A 535 -19.61 -9.40 8.88
N LEU A 536 -20.95 -9.31 8.97
CA LEU A 536 -21.73 -8.31 8.23
C LEU A 536 -22.13 -7.10 9.07
N ALA A 537 -22.13 -7.20 10.40
CA ALA A 537 -22.56 -6.12 11.28
C ALA A 537 -21.77 -4.81 11.05
N PRO A 538 -20.43 -4.82 10.90
CA PRO A 538 -19.67 -3.61 10.55
C PRO A 538 -20.03 -3.04 9.18
N PHE A 539 -20.31 -3.89 8.17
CA PHE A 539 -20.69 -3.44 6.83
C PHE A 539 -22.09 -2.83 6.80
N GLN A 540 -23.02 -3.31 7.62
CA GLN A 540 -24.32 -2.66 7.78
C GLN A 540 -24.15 -1.21 8.29
N GLU A 541 -23.23 -0.97 9.22
CA GLU A 541 -22.91 0.38 9.68
C GLU A 541 -22.20 1.20 8.60
N ALA A 542 -21.30 0.60 7.82
CA ALA A 542 -20.65 1.27 6.69
C ALA A 542 -21.67 1.76 5.65
N VAL A 543 -22.66 0.95 5.31
CA VAL A 543 -23.74 1.33 4.38
C VAL A 543 -24.60 2.45 4.96
N LYS A 544 -24.94 2.42 6.26
CA LYS A 544 -25.66 3.52 6.93
C LYS A 544 -24.90 4.84 6.90
N ARG A 545 -23.57 4.78 6.96
CA ARG A 545 -22.66 5.95 6.83
C ARG A 545 -22.47 6.40 5.38
N GLY A 546 -23.08 5.71 4.41
CA GLY A 546 -22.99 6.05 3.00
C GLY A 546 -21.61 5.76 2.42
N VAL A 547 -20.94 4.67 2.82
CA VAL A 547 -19.68 4.24 2.21
C VAL A 547 -19.83 4.17 0.68
N ALA A 548 -18.85 4.71 -0.04
CA ALA A 548 -18.95 4.90 -1.48
C ALA A 548 -18.60 3.64 -2.27
N THR A 549 -17.74 2.79 -1.70
CA THR A 549 -17.29 1.54 -2.35
C THR A 549 -17.20 0.40 -1.34
N VAL A 550 -17.36 -0.83 -1.82
CA VAL A 550 -17.16 -2.05 -1.04
C VAL A 550 -16.31 -3.01 -1.85
N MET A 551 -15.32 -3.64 -1.20
CA MET A 551 -14.44 -4.60 -1.85
C MET A 551 -14.69 -6.01 -1.31
N PRO A 552 -15.14 -6.99 -2.11
CA PRO A 552 -15.30 -8.35 -1.63
C PRO A 552 -13.98 -9.05 -1.31
N SER A 553 -14.01 -10.02 -0.40
CA SER A 553 -12.83 -10.78 0.05
C SER A 553 -12.39 -11.84 -0.95
N PHE A 554 -11.10 -12.17 -1.01
CA PHE A 554 -10.63 -13.41 -1.64
C PHE A 554 -11.21 -14.69 -1.01
N SER A 555 -11.59 -14.62 0.27
CA SER A 555 -12.09 -15.77 1.01
C SER A 555 -13.37 -16.35 0.41
N SER A 556 -13.62 -17.61 0.76
CA SER A 556 -14.89 -18.26 0.48
C SER A 556 -15.75 -18.29 1.74
N VAL A 557 -17.06 -18.21 1.57
CA VAL A 557 -18.02 -18.47 2.65
C VAL A 557 -18.66 -19.84 2.41
N ASP A 558 -18.77 -20.64 3.46
CA ASP A 558 -19.43 -21.94 3.44
C ASP A 558 -20.54 -21.97 4.50
N PHE A 559 -21.79 -22.08 4.02
CA PHE A 559 -22.98 -22.21 4.88
C PHE A 559 -23.41 -23.67 5.13
N GLY A 560 -22.60 -24.65 4.70
CA GLY A 560 -22.88 -26.08 4.77
C GLY A 560 -23.10 -26.77 3.42
N ASP A 561 -23.16 -26.00 2.32
CA ASP A 561 -23.37 -26.49 0.96
C ASP A 561 -22.07 -26.51 0.12
N GLY A 562 -20.94 -26.20 0.76
CA GLY A 562 -19.62 -26.07 0.15
C GLY A 562 -19.17 -24.60 0.04
N PRO A 563 -17.84 -24.37 -0.05
CA PRO A 563 -17.29 -23.03 -0.10
C PRO A 563 -17.62 -22.32 -1.42
N LEU A 564 -18.13 -21.09 -1.34
CA LEU A 564 -18.32 -20.21 -2.48
C LEU A 564 -17.46 -18.95 -2.33
N LYS A 565 -16.63 -18.66 -3.35
CA LYS A 565 -15.80 -17.46 -3.41
C LYS A 565 -16.68 -16.20 -3.34
N MET A 566 -16.29 -15.23 -2.51
CA MET A 566 -17.08 -14.00 -2.32
C MET A 566 -17.26 -13.22 -3.62
N HIS A 567 -16.28 -13.24 -4.53
CA HIS A 567 -16.38 -12.63 -5.86
C HIS A 567 -17.39 -13.30 -6.80
N ALA A 568 -17.90 -14.48 -6.45
CA ALA A 568 -18.98 -15.19 -7.16
C ALA A 568 -20.29 -15.21 -6.36
N HIS A 569 -20.36 -14.56 -5.19
CA HIS A 569 -21.42 -14.78 -4.22
C HIS A 569 -22.63 -13.82 -4.39
N ASP A 570 -23.46 -14.10 -5.40
CA ASP A 570 -24.66 -13.32 -5.75
C ASP A 570 -25.59 -13.04 -4.55
N GLU A 571 -25.89 -14.06 -3.73
CA GLU A 571 -26.76 -13.92 -2.55
C GLU A 571 -26.25 -12.83 -1.57
N LEU A 572 -24.93 -12.73 -1.36
CA LEU A 572 -24.36 -11.79 -0.43
C LEU A 572 -24.14 -10.42 -1.07
N ILE A 573 -23.76 -10.36 -2.35
CA ILE A 573 -23.50 -9.08 -3.03
C ILE A 573 -24.81 -8.43 -3.51
N ASN A 574 -25.55 -9.07 -4.41
CA ASN A 574 -26.81 -8.51 -4.91
C ASN A 574 -27.92 -8.63 -3.86
N GLY A 575 -28.10 -9.82 -3.25
CA GLY A 575 -29.19 -10.06 -2.30
C GLY A 575 -29.05 -9.27 -1.00
N THR A 576 -27.87 -9.35 -0.36
CA THR A 576 -27.64 -8.70 0.93
C THR A 576 -27.12 -7.27 0.81
N LEU A 577 -25.97 -7.04 0.18
CA LEU A 577 -25.32 -5.72 0.18
C LEU A 577 -26.13 -4.69 -0.61
N LYS A 578 -26.40 -4.96 -1.89
CA LYS A 578 -27.16 -4.03 -2.76
C LYS A 578 -28.65 -4.02 -2.41
N GLY A 579 -29.25 -5.18 -2.19
CA GLY A 579 -30.67 -5.34 -1.88
C GLY A 579 -31.04 -4.96 -0.45
N ARG A 580 -30.82 -5.88 0.49
CA ARG A 580 -31.29 -5.73 1.89
C ARG A 580 -30.67 -4.55 2.63
N LEU A 581 -29.37 -4.29 2.45
CA LEU A 581 -28.68 -3.18 3.12
C LEU A 581 -28.84 -1.84 2.38
N GLY A 582 -29.20 -1.86 1.09
CA GLY A 582 -29.45 -0.65 0.30
C GLY A 582 -28.18 0.07 -0.15
N PHE A 583 -27.09 -0.65 -0.42
CA PHE A 583 -25.83 -0.05 -0.88
C PHE A 583 -25.98 0.62 -2.27
N GLU A 584 -25.76 1.93 -2.31
CA GLU A 584 -25.85 2.77 -3.52
C GLU A 584 -24.49 3.04 -4.20
N GLY A 585 -23.39 2.61 -3.59
CA GLY A 585 -22.04 2.74 -4.16
C GLY A 585 -21.77 1.70 -5.25
N PHE A 586 -20.48 1.52 -5.57
CA PHE A 586 -20.03 0.47 -6.49
C PHE A 586 -19.14 -0.57 -5.79
N VAL A 587 -19.24 -1.81 -6.23
CA VAL A 587 -18.48 -2.96 -5.73
C VAL A 587 -17.25 -3.17 -6.58
N ILE A 588 -16.05 -3.10 -5.99
CA ILE A 588 -14.79 -3.36 -6.68
C ILE A 588 -14.21 -4.72 -6.26
N SER A 589 -13.70 -5.53 -7.18
CA SER A 589 -12.94 -6.74 -6.79
C SER A 589 -11.67 -6.39 -6.03
N ASP A 590 -11.23 -7.27 -5.12
CA ASP A 590 -9.82 -7.35 -4.74
C ASP A 590 -8.90 -7.72 -5.94
N TRP A 591 -7.58 -7.63 -5.74
CA TRP A 591 -6.53 -7.78 -6.76
C TRP A 591 -6.54 -9.15 -7.44
N GLN A 592 -6.79 -9.24 -8.75
CA GLN A 592 -6.85 -10.53 -9.49
C GLN A 592 -7.78 -11.57 -8.85
N ALA A 593 -8.77 -11.12 -8.09
CA ALA A 593 -9.54 -12.03 -7.25
C ALA A 593 -10.57 -12.84 -8.03
N ILE A 594 -10.99 -12.34 -9.20
CA ILE A 594 -11.89 -13.10 -10.08
C ILE A 594 -11.17 -14.32 -10.66
N ASP A 595 -9.85 -14.27 -10.83
CA ASP A 595 -9.00 -15.35 -11.32
C ASP A 595 -8.92 -16.54 -10.34
N GLN A 596 -9.41 -16.37 -9.10
CA GLN A 596 -9.56 -17.45 -8.12
C GLN A 596 -10.93 -18.11 -8.14
N ILE A 597 -11.84 -17.66 -9.00
CA ILE A 597 -13.10 -18.36 -9.25
C ILE A 597 -12.76 -19.66 -10.00
N PRO A 598 -13.37 -20.81 -9.65
CA PRO A 598 -13.15 -22.03 -10.40
C PRO A 598 -13.72 -21.92 -11.81
N GLY A 599 -12.87 -21.99 -12.84
CA GLY A 599 -13.33 -21.87 -14.22
C GLY A 599 -12.23 -21.55 -15.22
N ASP A 600 -12.66 -21.09 -16.40
CA ASP A 600 -11.83 -20.33 -17.32
C ASP A 600 -12.09 -18.82 -17.17
N TYR A 601 -11.13 -18.01 -17.64
CA TYR A 601 -11.20 -16.56 -17.46
C TYR A 601 -12.50 -15.91 -17.99
N PRO A 602 -13.03 -16.26 -19.19
CA PRO A 602 -14.35 -15.77 -19.61
C PRO A 602 -15.49 -16.14 -18.65
N SER A 603 -15.48 -17.38 -18.12
CA SER A 603 -16.47 -17.82 -17.14
C SER A 603 -16.33 -17.08 -15.79
N ASP A 604 -15.11 -16.72 -15.39
CA ASP A 604 -14.83 -15.96 -14.17
C ASP A 604 -15.33 -14.52 -14.30
N VAL A 605 -15.08 -13.89 -15.45
CA VAL A 605 -15.63 -12.57 -15.80
C VAL A 605 -17.15 -12.60 -15.78
N ARG A 606 -17.78 -13.57 -16.45
CA ARG A 606 -19.24 -13.72 -16.45
C ARG A 606 -19.79 -13.88 -15.03
N THR A 607 -19.19 -14.78 -14.26
CA THR A 607 -19.67 -15.14 -12.92
C THR A 607 -19.56 -13.97 -11.96
N SER A 608 -18.43 -13.29 -11.93
CA SER A 608 -18.18 -12.15 -11.04
C SER A 608 -19.05 -10.94 -11.37
N VAL A 609 -19.18 -10.59 -12.66
CA VAL A 609 -20.02 -9.46 -13.10
C VAL A 609 -21.49 -9.74 -12.82
N ASN A 610 -21.98 -10.96 -13.08
CA ASN A 610 -23.36 -11.33 -12.78
C ASN A 610 -23.63 -11.41 -11.26
N ALA A 611 -22.65 -11.83 -10.44
CA ALA A 611 -22.75 -11.80 -8.98
C ALA A 611 -22.83 -10.36 -8.41
N GLY A 612 -22.56 -9.35 -9.24
CA GLY A 612 -22.82 -7.95 -8.93
C GLY A 612 -21.57 -7.11 -8.71
N LEU A 613 -20.39 -7.55 -9.15
CA LEU A 613 -19.21 -6.69 -9.19
C LEU A 613 -19.40 -5.59 -10.24
N ASP A 614 -19.01 -4.36 -9.88
CA ASP A 614 -19.19 -3.18 -10.71
C ASP A 614 -17.87 -2.75 -11.37
N MET A 615 -16.74 -2.92 -10.68
CA MET A 615 -15.40 -2.65 -11.17
C MET A 615 -14.48 -3.83 -10.84
N ILE A 616 -13.61 -4.21 -11.78
CA ILE A 616 -12.66 -5.31 -11.63
C ILE A 616 -11.25 -4.74 -11.54
N MET A 617 -10.57 -5.03 -10.44
CA MET A 617 -9.14 -4.81 -10.23
C MET A 617 -8.35 -5.92 -10.93
N VAL A 618 -8.05 -5.71 -12.21
CA VAL A 618 -7.61 -6.78 -13.13
C VAL A 618 -6.23 -7.33 -12.79
N PRO A 619 -5.23 -6.53 -12.38
CA PRO A 619 -4.91 -5.19 -12.81
C PRO A 619 -3.87 -5.17 -13.97
N TYR A 620 -3.41 -6.35 -14.43
CA TYR A 620 -2.42 -6.51 -15.49
C TYR A 620 -3.02 -6.80 -16.86
N ALA A 621 -3.88 -7.83 -16.96
CA ALA A 621 -4.50 -8.28 -18.20
C ALA A 621 -5.74 -7.44 -18.57
N TYR A 622 -5.66 -6.12 -18.44
CA TYR A 622 -6.79 -5.21 -18.66
C TYR A 622 -7.36 -5.26 -20.10
N PRO A 623 -6.57 -5.44 -21.17
CA PRO A 623 -7.14 -5.62 -22.51
C PRO A 623 -7.94 -6.92 -22.63
N GLU A 624 -7.43 -8.01 -22.05
CA GLU A 624 -8.08 -9.33 -22.06
C GLU A 624 -9.40 -9.30 -21.30
N PHE A 625 -9.43 -8.66 -20.12
CA PHE A 625 -10.67 -8.46 -19.36
C PHE A 625 -11.74 -7.74 -20.19
N ILE A 626 -11.38 -6.62 -20.82
CA ILE A 626 -12.30 -5.83 -21.65
C ILE A 626 -12.81 -6.68 -22.81
N GLY A 627 -11.93 -7.40 -23.49
CA GLY A 627 -12.30 -8.31 -24.58
C GLY A 627 -13.27 -9.41 -24.13
N ALA A 628 -12.98 -10.07 -23.01
CA ALA A 628 -13.81 -11.13 -22.44
C ALA A 628 -15.19 -10.60 -22.02
N LEU A 629 -15.27 -9.47 -21.31
CA LEU A 629 -16.54 -8.87 -20.90
C LEU A 629 -17.42 -8.53 -22.10
N LYS A 630 -16.84 -7.92 -23.15
CA LYS A 630 -17.57 -7.63 -24.38
C LYS A 630 -18.14 -8.90 -25.01
N ALA A 631 -17.33 -9.94 -25.14
CA ALA A 631 -17.75 -11.21 -25.71
C ALA A 631 -18.88 -11.87 -24.90
N GLU A 632 -18.84 -11.81 -23.57
CA GLU A 632 -19.90 -12.34 -22.71
C GLU A 632 -21.21 -11.55 -22.82
N VAL A 633 -21.14 -10.24 -23.05
CA VAL A 633 -22.31 -9.39 -23.29
C VAL A 633 -22.91 -9.64 -24.67
N GLU A 634 -22.09 -9.70 -25.72
CA GLU A 634 -22.52 -10.00 -27.09
C GLU A 634 -23.12 -11.39 -27.21
N ALA A 635 -22.62 -12.35 -26.42
CA ALA A 635 -23.19 -13.70 -26.32
C ALA A 635 -24.46 -13.78 -25.45
N GLY A 636 -24.90 -12.67 -24.82
CA GLY A 636 -26.10 -12.60 -23.99
C GLY A 636 -25.99 -13.29 -22.63
N ARG A 637 -24.77 -13.67 -22.21
CA ARG A 637 -24.51 -14.34 -20.92
C ARG A 637 -24.29 -13.35 -19.77
N VAL A 638 -23.86 -12.12 -20.10
CA VAL A 638 -23.92 -10.95 -19.22
C VAL A 638 -24.94 -9.97 -19.82
N PRO A 639 -26.08 -9.71 -19.16
CA PRO A 639 -27.05 -8.74 -19.68
C PRO A 639 -26.46 -7.33 -19.74
N ILE A 640 -26.71 -6.57 -20.83
CA ILE A 640 -26.26 -5.17 -20.91
C ILE A 640 -26.80 -4.31 -19.76
N ALA A 641 -27.97 -4.65 -19.20
CA ALA A 641 -28.52 -3.99 -18.01
C ALA A 641 -27.64 -4.14 -16.76
N ARG A 642 -26.89 -5.26 -16.62
CA ARG A 642 -25.91 -5.48 -15.53
C ARG A 642 -24.70 -4.57 -15.69
N VAL A 643 -24.22 -4.41 -16.92
CA VAL A 643 -23.15 -3.46 -17.27
C VAL A 643 -23.61 -2.02 -17.04
N ASP A 644 -24.85 -1.68 -17.41
CA ASP A 644 -25.42 -0.35 -17.19
C ASP A 644 -25.57 -0.01 -15.70
N ASP A 645 -26.00 -0.95 -14.84
CA ASP A 645 -26.02 -0.77 -13.38
C ASP A 645 -24.61 -0.50 -12.83
N ALA A 646 -23.63 -1.32 -13.25
CA ALA A 646 -22.24 -1.17 -12.81
C ALA A 646 -21.67 0.20 -13.17
N VAL A 647 -21.78 0.58 -14.44
CA VAL A 647 -21.26 1.86 -14.93
C VAL A 647 -22.02 3.04 -14.31
N ALA A 648 -23.34 2.95 -14.14
CA ALA A 648 -24.11 4.01 -13.48
C ALA A 648 -23.64 4.25 -12.02
N ARG A 649 -23.31 3.19 -11.26
CA ARG A 649 -22.78 3.30 -9.90
C ARG A 649 -21.40 3.96 -9.88
N ILE A 650 -20.51 3.56 -10.79
CA ILE A 650 -19.17 4.15 -10.94
C ILE A 650 -19.27 5.64 -11.29
N LEU A 651 -20.05 5.97 -12.33
CA LEU A 651 -20.22 7.36 -12.78
C LEU A 651 -20.87 8.23 -11.69
N THR A 652 -21.83 7.69 -10.94
CA THR A 652 -22.46 8.41 -9.82
C THR A 652 -21.42 8.87 -8.81
N GLN A 653 -20.47 7.99 -8.43
CA GLN A 653 -19.43 8.36 -7.48
C GLN A 653 -18.41 9.35 -8.09
N LYS A 654 -18.04 9.19 -9.36
CA LYS A 654 -17.17 10.16 -10.06
C LYS A 654 -17.79 11.56 -10.14
N PHE A 655 -19.09 11.66 -10.43
CA PHE A 655 -19.79 12.95 -10.41
C PHE A 655 -19.93 13.51 -9.00
N ARG A 656 -20.25 12.70 -7.99
CA ARG A 656 -20.36 13.15 -6.58
C ARG A 656 -19.02 13.68 -6.04
N LEU A 657 -17.89 13.10 -6.47
CA LEU A 657 -16.56 13.61 -6.16
C LEU A 657 -16.23 14.96 -6.82
N GLY A 658 -16.99 15.37 -7.84
CA GLY A 658 -16.65 16.53 -8.67
C GLY A 658 -15.48 16.29 -9.61
N LEU A 659 -15.20 15.03 -9.96
CA LEU A 659 -14.02 14.64 -10.74
C LEU A 659 -14.08 15.13 -12.19
N PHE A 660 -15.30 15.33 -12.72
CA PHE A 660 -15.50 15.96 -14.03
C PHE A 660 -15.16 17.46 -14.02
N GLU A 661 -15.39 18.13 -12.90
CA GLU A 661 -15.08 19.55 -12.73
C GLU A 661 -13.62 19.80 -12.33
N ARG A 662 -13.04 18.89 -11.56
CA ARG A 662 -11.67 18.99 -11.01
C ARG A 662 -10.96 17.64 -11.11
N PRO A 663 -10.51 17.24 -12.31
CA PRO A 663 -9.87 15.94 -12.52
C PRO A 663 -8.42 15.88 -12.02
N TYR A 664 -7.78 17.03 -11.80
CA TYR A 664 -6.35 17.14 -11.46
C TYR A 664 -6.11 17.30 -9.96
N ALA A 665 -4.87 17.05 -9.53
CA ALA A 665 -4.43 17.14 -8.15
C ALA A 665 -4.59 18.56 -7.58
N ASP A 666 -5.12 18.67 -6.36
CA ASP A 666 -5.13 19.93 -5.60
C ASP A 666 -3.81 20.08 -4.84
N ARG A 667 -2.87 20.77 -5.48
CA ARG A 667 -1.50 20.96 -4.97
C ARG A 667 -1.39 21.95 -3.82
N SER A 668 -2.47 22.64 -3.44
CA SER A 668 -2.43 23.71 -2.43
C SER A 668 -2.05 23.22 -1.02
N ARG A 669 -2.14 21.92 -0.77
CA ARG A 669 -1.87 21.28 0.53
C ARG A 669 -0.71 20.29 0.51
N LEU A 670 0.09 20.24 -0.56
CA LEU A 670 1.24 19.32 -0.66
C LEU A 670 2.21 19.45 0.54
N GLY A 671 2.48 20.67 0.99
CA GLY A 671 3.34 20.93 2.14
C GLY A 671 2.81 20.46 3.49
N ASP A 672 1.54 20.03 3.57
CA ASP A 672 0.98 19.46 4.80
C ASP A 672 1.24 17.95 4.95
N VAL A 673 1.64 17.27 3.87
CA VAL A 673 1.92 15.84 3.90
C VAL A 673 3.08 15.58 4.87
N GLY A 674 2.83 14.77 5.91
CA GLY A 674 3.83 14.52 6.95
C GLY A 674 4.08 15.69 7.89
N SER A 675 3.19 16.70 7.94
CA SER A 675 3.38 17.88 8.79
C SER A 675 3.43 17.55 10.28
N ALA A 676 4.11 18.40 11.06
CA ALA A 676 4.18 18.24 12.53
C ALA A 676 2.78 18.19 13.19
N ALA A 677 1.79 18.91 12.64
CA ALA A 677 0.43 18.90 13.15
C ALA A 677 -0.27 17.55 12.93
N HIS A 678 -0.02 16.90 11.78
CA HIS A 678 -0.53 15.56 11.48
C HIS A 678 0.16 14.50 12.36
N ARG A 679 1.49 14.57 12.45
CA ARG A 679 2.32 13.71 13.30
C ARG A 679 1.95 13.81 14.78
N ALA A 680 1.56 14.98 15.29
CA ALA A 680 1.06 15.12 16.66
C ALA A 680 -0.20 14.28 16.95
N VAL A 681 -1.06 14.08 15.94
CA VAL A 681 -2.24 13.21 16.08
C VAL A 681 -1.83 11.75 16.00
N ALA A 682 -0.90 11.37 15.11
CA ALA A 682 -0.34 10.02 15.07
C ALA A 682 0.36 9.65 16.39
N ARG A 683 1.12 10.56 17.00
CA ARG A 683 1.68 10.42 18.35
C ARG A 683 0.61 10.19 19.41
N THR A 684 -0.50 10.94 19.34
CA THR A 684 -1.63 10.75 20.27
C THR A 684 -2.26 9.36 20.09
N ALA A 685 -2.44 8.92 18.85
CA ALA A 685 -2.95 7.59 18.54
C ALA A 685 -2.01 6.48 19.04
N ALA A 686 -0.71 6.61 18.79
CA ALA A 686 0.31 5.69 19.28
C ALA A 686 0.34 5.63 20.81
N ALA A 687 0.17 6.75 21.51
CA ALA A 687 0.10 6.75 22.98
C ALA A 687 -1.17 6.09 23.53
N ARG A 688 -2.31 6.30 22.88
CA ARG A 688 -3.58 5.66 23.29
C ARG A 688 -3.65 4.18 22.92
N SER A 689 -2.89 3.73 21.93
CA SER A 689 -2.84 2.32 21.54
C SER A 689 -2.06 1.43 22.52
N GLN A 690 -1.19 2.01 23.36
CA GLN A 690 -0.35 1.24 24.27
C GLN A 690 -1.17 0.55 25.36
N VAL A 691 -1.11 -0.79 25.42
CA VAL A 691 -1.83 -1.60 26.42
C VAL A 691 -0.85 -2.11 27.47
N LEU A 692 -0.98 -1.63 28.70
CA LEU A 692 -0.18 -2.11 29.82
C LEU A 692 -0.76 -3.44 30.33
N LEU A 693 -0.10 -4.55 30.02
CA LEU A 693 -0.56 -5.89 30.38
C LEU A 693 -0.19 -6.25 31.82
N LYS A 694 1.02 -5.89 32.23
CA LYS A 694 1.61 -6.18 33.54
C LYS A 694 2.36 -4.95 34.05
N ASN A 695 2.30 -4.67 35.36
CA ASN A 695 3.06 -3.59 36.01
C ASN A 695 3.29 -3.89 37.52
N GLU A 696 4.05 -4.95 37.79
CA GLU A 696 4.42 -5.36 39.14
C GLU A 696 5.32 -4.34 39.83
N GLY A 697 5.07 -4.11 41.13
CA GLY A 697 5.82 -3.13 41.92
C GLY A 697 5.67 -1.67 41.46
N GLY A 698 4.82 -1.39 40.46
CA GLY A 698 4.62 -0.05 39.90
C GLY A 698 5.86 0.50 39.20
N LEU A 699 6.60 -0.33 38.44
CA LEU A 699 7.77 0.12 37.67
C LEU A 699 7.42 1.26 36.72
N LEU A 700 6.30 1.15 36.01
CA LEU A 700 5.83 2.18 35.08
C LEU A 700 4.85 3.15 35.77
N PRO A 701 4.96 4.46 35.50
CA PRO A 701 5.89 5.09 34.56
C PRO A 701 7.33 5.21 35.09
N LEU A 702 8.30 5.11 34.18
CA LEU A 702 9.72 5.38 34.48
C LEU A 702 9.93 6.85 34.85
N ARG A 703 10.87 7.09 35.76
CA ARG A 703 11.26 8.45 36.16
C ARG A 703 11.94 9.16 34.98
N ARG A 704 11.52 10.39 34.67
CA ARG A 704 12.26 11.26 33.73
C ARG A 704 13.68 11.48 34.24
N GLY A 705 14.66 11.43 33.34
CA GLY A 705 16.07 11.52 33.74
C GLY A 705 16.66 10.25 34.37
N ALA A 706 15.97 9.10 34.34
CA ALA A 706 16.52 7.81 34.75
C ALA A 706 17.65 7.34 33.83
N LYS A 707 18.58 6.53 34.36
CA LYS A 707 19.57 5.80 33.56
C LYS A 707 18.91 4.52 33.04
N VAL A 708 18.73 4.41 31.73
CA VAL A 708 17.96 3.31 31.12
C VAL A 708 18.86 2.45 30.25
N TYR A 709 18.78 1.13 30.41
CA TYR A 709 19.35 0.18 29.45
C TYR A 709 18.29 -0.19 28.41
N VAL A 710 18.60 -0.06 27.13
CA VAL A 710 17.67 -0.38 26.03
C VAL A 710 18.23 -1.53 25.20
N ALA A 711 17.40 -2.52 24.89
CA ALA A 711 17.74 -3.68 24.06
C ALA A 711 16.56 -4.16 23.21
N GLY A 712 16.78 -5.20 22.40
CA GLY A 712 15.76 -5.88 21.61
C GLY A 712 15.77 -5.48 20.14
N SER A 713 15.29 -6.39 19.29
CA SER A 713 15.34 -6.29 17.83
C SER A 713 14.63 -5.06 17.26
N ASN A 714 13.62 -4.55 17.96
CA ASN A 714 12.69 -3.50 17.50
C ASN A 714 12.91 -2.15 18.18
N ALA A 715 13.98 -1.99 18.97
CA ALA A 715 14.22 -0.76 19.71
C ALA A 715 14.54 0.45 18.81
N ASP A 716 15.32 0.24 17.75
CA ASP A 716 15.79 1.31 16.86
C ASP A 716 15.49 1.00 15.38
N ASP A 717 14.26 0.60 15.10
CA ASP A 717 13.84 0.19 13.76
C ASP A 717 12.46 0.80 13.41
N ILE A 718 12.47 1.84 12.57
CA ILE A 718 11.26 2.56 12.16
C ILE A 718 10.35 1.67 11.28
N GLY A 719 10.95 0.76 10.52
CA GLY A 719 10.25 -0.20 9.69
C GLY A 719 9.48 -1.21 10.52
N ASN A 720 10.12 -1.83 11.50
CA ASN A 720 9.48 -2.82 12.38
C ASN A 720 8.34 -2.22 13.20
N GLN A 721 8.49 -1.00 13.73
CA GLN A 721 7.39 -0.34 14.47
C GLN A 721 6.25 0.14 13.55
N SER A 722 6.45 0.23 12.24
CA SER A 722 5.40 0.60 11.28
C SER A 722 4.68 -0.63 10.70
N GLY A 723 5.40 -1.75 10.53
CA GLY A 723 4.86 -3.01 10.04
C GLY A 723 4.63 -3.05 8.52
N GLY A 724 3.80 -3.99 8.07
CA GLY A 724 3.41 -4.12 6.67
C GLY A 724 2.66 -2.88 6.15
N TRP A 725 2.48 -2.81 4.83
CA TRP A 725 1.86 -1.66 4.16
C TRP A 725 2.55 -0.32 4.45
N THR A 726 3.86 -0.30 4.69
CA THR A 726 4.62 0.94 4.88
C THR A 726 5.73 1.04 3.83
N ILE A 727 5.60 2.01 2.92
CA ILE A 727 6.43 2.25 1.72
C ILE A 727 6.38 1.11 0.69
N SER A 728 6.59 -0.13 1.11
CA SER A 728 6.42 -1.34 0.31
C SER A 728 5.24 -2.17 0.83
N TRP A 729 4.79 -3.12 0.01
CA TRP A 729 3.68 -4.03 0.36
C TRP A 729 3.90 -4.76 1.69
N GLN A 730 4.99 -5.51 1.80
CA GLN A 730 5.34 -6.27 3.01
C GLN A 730 5.91 -5.38 4.13
N GLY A 731 6.16 -4.10 3.85
CA GLY A 731 7.08 -3.29 4.64
C GLY A 731 8.52 -3.80 4.52
N ALA A 732 9.43 -3.19 5.26
CA ALA A 732 10.79 -3.68 5.45
C ALA A 732 11.34 -3.17 6.78
N SER A 733 12.30 -3.90 7.36
CA SER A 733 13.08 -3.42 8.51
C SER A 733 14.03 -2.30 8.11
N GLY A 734 14.46 -1.49 9.07
CA GLY A 734 15.42 -0.41 8.88
C GLY A 734 14.79 0.94 8.53
N PRO A 735 15.61 1.92 8.09
CA PRO A 735 15.21 3.32 7.90
C PRO A 735 14.43 3.56 6.60
N ILE A 736 13.24 2.96 6.48
CA ILE A 736 12.43 3.02 5.24
C ILE A 736 11.72 4.36 5.01
N THR A 737 11.54 5.17 6.06
CA THR A 737 10.87 6.48 6.01
C THR A 737 11.28 7.37 7.19
N THR A 738 10.86 8.62 7.18
CA THR A 738 11.14 9.60 8.25
C THR A 738 10.18 9.44 9.43
N GLY A 739 10.73 9.33 10.63
CA GLY A 739 9.97 9.26 11.89
C GLY A 739 10.90 9.29 13.10
N THR A 740 10.36 8.93 14.26
CA THR A 740 11.12 8.78 15.51
C THR A 740 11.03 7.32 15.98
N THR A 741 12.17 6.65 16.11
CA THR A 741 12.22 5.28 16.65
C THR A 741 11.91 5.28 18.15
N ILE A 742 11.52 4.13 18.69
CA ILE A 742 11.31 3.97 20.15
C ILE A 742 12.59 4.33 20.93
N LEU A 743 13.77 3.91 20.47
CA LEU A 743 15.05 4.26 21.10
C LEU A 743 15.30 5.77 21.08
N GLN A 744 15.08 6.44 19.95
CA GLN A 744 15.20 7.90 19.86
C GLN A 744 14.25 8.61 20.85
N ALA A 745 13.00 8.12 20.93
CA ALA A 745 12.02 8.65 21.87
C ALA A 745 12.41 8.43 23.34
N VAL A 746 12.96 7.26 23.69
CA VAL A 746 13.49 6.98 25.04
C VAL A 746 14.67 7.89 25.37
N ARG A 747 15.62 8.06 24.44
CA ARG A 747 16.78 8.97 24.60
C ARG A 747 16.37 10.40 24.91
N SER A 748 15.26 10.88 24.34
CA SER A 748 14.77 12.25 24.59
C SER A 748 14.17 12.47 26.00
N ARG A 749 13.91 11.40 26.77
CA ARG A 749 13.25 11.46 28.09
C ARG A 749 14.11 10.93 29.25
N ALA A 750 15.00 9.98 28.96
CA ALA A 750 15.96 9.43 29.91
C ALA A 750 17.12 10.41 30.19
N GLY A 751 17.82 10.21 31.31
CA GLY A 751 18.99 11.01 31.67
C GLY A 751 20.26 10.50 31.00
N SER A 752 20.37 9.18 30.85
CA SER A 752 21.38 8.50 30.03
C SER A 752 20.80 7.19 29.50
N VAL A 753 21.23 6.80 28.30
CA VAL A 753 20.81 5.54 27.67
C VAL A 753 22.02 4.74 27.22
N THR A 754 22.11 3.49 27.66
CA THR A 754 22.96 2.47 27.05
C THR A 754 22.08 1.65 26.12
N TYR A 755 22.47 1.52 24.86
CA TYR A 755 21.75 0.71 23.88
C TYR A 755 22.64 -0.43 23.37
N SER A 756 22.10 -1.64 23.39
CA SER A 756 22.70 -2.83 22.78
C SER A 756 21.59 -3.75 22.32
N ARG A 757 21.48 -3.94 21.00
CA ARG A 757 20.38 -4.69 20.37
C ARG A 757 20.22 -6.10 20.95
N ASP A 758 21.33 -6.79 21.17
CA ASP A 758 21.44 -8.15 21.70
C ASP A 758 21.71 -8.21 23.21
N ALA A 759 21.64 -7.06 23.89
CA ALA A 759 21.97 -6.89 25.30
C ALA A 759 23.41 -7.29 25.69
N SER A 760 24.37 -7.30 24.75
CA SER A 760 25.78 -7.64 25.01
C SER A 760 26.55 -6.61 25.83
N ALA A 761 26.16 -5.32 25.81
CA ALA A 761 26.81 -4.26 26.57
C ALA A 761 26.64 -4.42 28.10
N ASP A 762 27.49 -3.74 28.89
CA ASP A 762 27.43 -3.79 30.36
C ASP A 762 26.06 -3.35 30.91
N LEU A 763 25.47 -4.22 31.73
CA LEU A 763 24.15 -4.05 32.32
C LEU A 763 24.20 -3.26 33.65
N SER A 764 25.38 -3.09 34.23
CA SER A 764 25.53 -2.50 35.56
C SER A 764 25.18 -1.00 35.61
N GLY A 765 24.66 -0.52 36.75
CA GLY A 765 24.49 0.91 37.03
C GLY A 765 23.29 1.63 36.39
N HIS A 766 22.30 0.88 35.85
CA HIS A 766 21.05 1.40 35.29
C HIS A 766 19.90 1.35 36.31
N ASP A 767 18.97 2.30 36.23
CA ASP A 767 17.78 2.37 37.08
C ASP A 767 16.69 1.37 36.63
N ALA A 768 16.59 1.12 35.31
CA ALA A 768 15.63 0.20 34.71
C ALA A 768 16.09 -0.25 33.30
N GLY A 769 15.62 -1.42 32.89
CA GLY A 769 15.75 -1.94 31.53
C GLY A 769 14.48 -1.72 30.70
N VAL A 770 14.64 -1.47 29.40
CA VAL A 770 13.56 -1.43 28.41
C VAL A 770 13.94 -2.34 27.24
N VAL A 771 13.21 -3.43 27.04
CA VAL A 771 13.48 -4.40 25.96
C VAL A 771 12.36 -4.33 24.93
N VAL A 772 12.67 -4.00 23.69
CA VAL A 772 11.69 -3.79 22.61
C VAL A 772 11.82 -4.91 21.59
N VAL A 773 10.82 -5.80 21.56
CA VAL A 773 10.86 -7.08 20.84
C VAL A 773 9.59 -7.28 20.02
N GLY A 774 9.56 -8.31 19.17
CA GLY A 774 8.33 -8.80 18.55
C GLY A 774 8.51 -9.15 17.09
N GLU A 775 7.51 -8.86 16.26
CA GLU A 775 7.50 -9.27 14.86
C GLU A 775 8.27 -8.28 13.97
N THR A 776 8.75 -8.78 12.82
CA THR A 776 9.18 -7.97 11.67
C THR A 776 7.99 -7.74 10.74
N PRO A 777 8.04 -6.76 9.81
CA PRO A 777 6.96 -6.48 8.87
C PRO A 777 6.52 -7.70 8.04
N TYR A 778 5.22 -7.76 7.78
CA TYR A 778 4.54 -8.71 6.89
C TYR A 778 3.19 -8.12 6.47
N ALA A 779 2.64 -8.63 5.37
CA ALA A 779 1.26 -8.37 4.95
C ALA A 779 0.63 -9.61 4.31
N GLU A 780 -0.69 -9.76 4.47
CA GLU A 780 -1.48 -10.83 3.85
C GLU A 780 -1.00 -12.23 4.25
N GLY A 781 -1.22 -13.24 3.42
CA GLY A 781 -0.79 -14.61 3.66
C GLY A 781 0.72 -14.78 3.92
N GLN A 782 1.57 -13.78 3.59
CA GLN A 782 2.99 -13.81 3.97
C GLN A 782 3.20 -13.76 5.49
N GLY A 783 2.23 -13.18 6.22
CA GLY A 783 2.19 -13.13 7.67
C GLY A 783 1.52 -14.33 8.32
N ASP A 784 1.00 -15.29 7.55
CA ASP A 784 0.33 -16.45 8.11
C ASP A 784 1.27 -17.30 8.96
N VAL A 785 0.79 -17.71 10.13
CA VAL A 785 1.53 -18.67 10.97
C VAL A 785 1.65 -20.01 10.24
N GLY A 786 2.82 -20.62 10.30
CA GLY A 786 3.15 -21.85 9.58
C GLY A 786 3.75 -21.61 8.19
N ARG A 787 3.71 -20.39 7.66
CA ARG A 787 4.31 -20.04 6.37
C ARG A 787 5.72 -19.49 6.55
N ALA A 788 6.67 -19.95 5.74
CA ALA A 788 8.06 -19.45 5.75
C ALA A 788 8.70 -19.38 7.16
N GLY A 789 8.35 -20.32 8.05
CA GLY A 789 8.84 -20.35 9.43
C GLY A 789 8.24 -19.30 10.37
N ARG A 790 7.19 -18.58 9.96
CA ARG A 790 6.47 -17.64 10.83
C ARG A 790 5.76 -18.38 11.96
N THR A 791 6.00 -17.93 13.18
CA THR A 791 5.32 -18.40 14.39
C THR A 791 4.81 -17.22 15.20
N LEU A 792 4.08 -17.50 16.28
CA LEU A 792 3.66 -16.48 17.26
C LEU A 792 4.67 -16.34 18.41
N ASP A 793 5.85 -16.96 18.31
CA ASP A 793 6.90 -16.91 19.32
C ASP A 793 7.76 -15.66 19.16
N LEU A 794 8.31 -15.18 20.28
CA LEU A 794 9.45 -14.28 20.21
C LEU A 794 10.66 -15.00 19.58
N SER A 795 11.44 -14.27 18.79
CA SER A 795 12.68 -14.82 18.24
C SER A 795 13.63 -15.28 19.36
N PRO A 796 14.48 -16.30 19.14
CA PRO A 796 15.45 -16.72 20.16
C PRO A 796 16.36 -15.57 20.66
N ALA A 797 16.72 -14.65 19.75
CA ALA A 797 17.51 -13.46 20.08
C ALA A 797 16.75 -12.49 20.99
N ASP A 798 15.47 -12.24 20.70
CA ASP A 798 14.63 -11.40 21.54
C ASP A 798 14.37 -12.03 22.91
N ARG A 799 14.14 -13.34 22.97
CA ARG A 799 14.00 -14.06 24.25
C ARG A 799 15.28 -13.93 25.08
N ALA A 800 16.45 -14.13 24.47
CA ALA A 800 17.73 -13.97 25.15
C ALA A 800 17.96 -12.53 25.67
N ALA A 801 17.57 -11.51 24.90
CA ALA A 801 17.65 -10.12 25.32
C ALA A 801 16.72 -9.82 26.52
N VAL A 802 15.48 -10.33 26.49
CA VAL A 802 14.55 -10.24 27.63
C VAL A 802 15.14 -10.90 28.87
N ASP A 803 15.57 -12.16 28.77
CA ASP A 803 16.10 -12.92 29.91
C ASP A 803 17.33 -12.25 30.53
N ARG A 804 18.24 -11.74 29.70
CA ARG A 804 19.47 -11.09 30.14
C ARG A 804 19.22 -9.77 30.86
N VAL A 805 18.36 -8.91 30.30
CA VAL A 805 18.09 -7.58 30.89
C VAL A 805 17.21 -7.71 32.14
N CYS A 806 16.12 -8.47 32.06
CA CYS A 806 15.18 -8.65 33.17
C CYS A 806 15.77 -9.49 34.31
N GLY A 807 16.71 -10.38 34.02
CA GLY A 807 17.47 -11.10 35.06
C GLY A 807 18.47 -10.22 35.81
N ALA A 808 18.88 -9.07 35.24
CA ALA A 808 19.89 -8.18 35.83
C ALA A 808 19.29 -6.99 36.58
N MET A 809 18.12 -6.50 36.18
CA MET A 809 17.47 -5.31 36.75
C MET A 809 15.96 -5.34 36.49
N LYS A 810 15.22 -4.45 37.16
CA LYS A 810 13.79 -4.28 36.85
C LYS A 810 13.62 -3.85 35.40
N CYS A 811 12.75 -4.51 34.65
CA CYS A 811 12.60 -4.29 33.23
C CYS A 811 11.15 -4.07 32.78
N ALA A 812 11.00 -3.32 31.69
CA ALA A 812 9.78 -3.25 30.90
C ALA A 812 10.01 -3.90 29.53
N VAL A 813 9.17 -4.85 29.15
CA VAL A 813 9.17 -5.47 27.81
C VAL A 813 8.08 -4.80 26.97
N LEU A 814 8.46 -4.24 25.83
CA LEU A 814 7.57 -3.62 24.85
C LEU A 814 7.45 -4.56 23.64
N VAL A 815 6.24 -5.04 23.36
CA VAL A 815 5.98 -6.00 22.29
C VAL A 815 5.41 -5.27 21.07
N VAL A 816 6.25 -5.07 20.06
CA VAL A 816 5.88 -4.51 18.74
C VAL A 816 5.44 -5.67 17.84
N SER A 817 4.15 -5.75 17.57
CA SER A 817 3.54 -6.90 16.87
C SER A 817 2.21 -6.53 16.22
N GLY A 818 1.80 -7.26 15.19
CA GLY A 818 0.51 -7.07 14.54
C GLY A 818 -0.67 -7.69 15.31
N ARG A 819 -0.38 -8.52 16.31
CA ARG A 819 -1.31 -9.46 16.94
C ARG A 819 -0.75 -9.99 18.26
N PRO A 820 -1.55 -10.63 19.12
CA PRO A 820 -1.03 -11.29 20.31
C PRO A 820 0.06 -12.33 19.98
N MET A 821 1.11 -12.36 20.81
CA MET A 821 2.25 -13.29 20.69
C MET A 821 2.40 -14.15 21.95
N LEU A 822 3.05 -15.31 21.84
CA LEU A 822 3.50 -16.11 22.98
C LEU A 822 4.57 -15.36 23.77
N LEU A 823 4.21 -14.93 24.98
CA LEU A 823 5.11 -14.19 25.86
C LEU A 823 6.03 -15.10 26.70
N GLY A 824 5.72 -16.40 26.77
CA GLY A 824 6.42 -17.36 27.62
C GLY A 824 6.25 -17.06 29.11
N ASP A 825 7.24 -17.46 29.93
CA ASP A 825 7.24 -17.14 31.35
C ASP A 825 7.54 -15.64 31.56
N LEU A 826 6.64 -15.00 32.30
CA LEU A 826 6.70 -13.59 32.70
C LEU A 826 7.20 -13.41 34.14
N SER A 827 7.64 -14.48 34.81
CA SER A 827 8.29 -14.38 36.12
C SER A 827 9.57 -13.55 36.00
N GLY A 828 9.77 -12.61 36.93
CA GLY A 828 10.92 -11.69 36.89
C GLY A 828 10.80 -10.53 35.89
N VAL A 829 9.70 -10.40 35.14
CA VAL A 829 9.43 -9.24 34.27
C VAL A 829 8.45 -8.29 34.96
N GLU A 830 8.88 -7.09 35.35
CA GLU A 830 8.00 -6.16 36.09
C GLU A 830 6.89 -5.57 35.24
N ALA A 831 7.20 -5.16 34.00
CA ALA A 831 6.21 -4.56 33.13
C ALA A 831 6.20 -5.16 31.72
N VAL A 832 5.00 -5.32 31.15
CA VAL A 832 4.81 -5.79 29.78
C VAL A 832 3.79 -4.86 29.12
N VAL A 833 4.13 -4.34 27.94
CA VAL A 833 3.29 -3.45 27.15
C VAL A 833 3.11 -4.02 25.75
N ALA A 834 1.86 -4.23 25.34
CA ALA A 834 1.56 -4.43 23.92
C ALA A 834 1.64 -3.07 23.21
N SER A 835 2.67 -2.91 22.39
CA SER A 835 2.94 -1.66 21.65
C SER A 835 2.34 -1.67 20.26
N TRP A 836 1.89 -2.83 19.78
CA TRP A 836 1.33 -3.08 18.46
C TRP A 836 2.28 -2.64 17.35
N LEU A 837 1.76 -2.07 16.26
CA LEU A 837 2.52 -1.39 15.21
C LEU A 837 2.21 0.12 15.31
N PRO A 838 2.96 0.90 16.12
CA PRO A 838 2.61 2.29 16.46
C PRO A 838 2.83 3.31 15.34
N GLY A 839 3.43 2.95 14.20
CA GLY A 839 3.70 3.86 13.08
C GLY A 839 4.94 4.72 13.31
N THR A 840 5.02 5.91 12.71
CA THR A 840 6.27 6.71 12.68
C THR A 840 6.58 7.46 13.97
N GLU A 841 5.63 7.55 14.90
CA GLU A 841 5.71 8.45 16.05
C GLU A 841 6.07 7.69 17.34
N GLY A 842 7.31 7.20 17.45
CA GLY A 842 7.81 6.47 18.63
C GLY A 842 7.74 7.27 19.94
N ASP A 843 7.62 8.59 19.85
CA ASP A 843 7.25 9.47 20.96
C ASP A 843 5.96 9.04 21.66
N GLY A 844 4.98 8.52 20.90
CA GLY A 844 3.73 8.02 21.45
C GLY A 844 3.91 6.78 22.32
N VAL A 845 4.95 5.96 22.08
CA VAL A 845 5.31 4.83 22.94
C VAL A 845 6.00 5.32 24.22
N ALA A 846 6.91 6.29 24.08
CA ALA A 846 7.69 6.80 25.20
C ALA A 846 6.90 7.74 26.14
N ASP A 847 5.83 8.39 25.64
CA ASP A 847 4.98 9.26 26.45
C ASP A 847 4.34 8.56 27.66
N PRO A 848 3.60 7.45 27.51
CA PRO A 848 3.09 6.70 28.65
C PRO A 848 4.18 5.99 29.43
N LEU A 849 5.25 5.52 28.76
CA LEU A 849 6.39 4.86 29.41
C LEU A 849 7.04 5.74 30.49
N PHE A 850 7.16 7.05 30.24
CA PHE A 850 7.71 8.03 31.18
C PHE A 850 6.65 8.90 31.87
N GLY A 851 5.37 8.55 31.75
CA GLY A 851 4.26 9.19 32.47
C GLY A 851 3.92 10.61 32.01
N ALA A 852 4.25 11.00 30.78
CA ALA A 852 3.77 12.25 30.18
C ALA A 852 2.25 12.20 29.92
N VAL A 853 1.73 11.01 29.62
CA VAL A 853 0.30 10.68 29.55
C VAL A 853 0.08 9.34 30.25
N PRO A 854 -1.15 9.01 30.71
CA PRO A 854 -1.40 7.70 31.30
C PRO A 854 -1.51 6.60 30.26
N TYR A 855 -1.20 5.35 30.66
CA TYR A 855 -1.64 4.17 29.92
C TYR A 855 -3.16 4.08 29.98
N THR A 856 -3.78 3.94 28.80
CA THR A 856 -5.24 3.91 28.67
C THR A 856 -5.77 2.85 27.71
N GLY A 857 -4.90 2.29 26.86
CA GLY A 857 -5.26 1.29 25.86
C GLY A 857 -5.77 0.00 26.50
N ARG A 858 -6.61 -0.72 25.75
CA ARG A 858 -7.19 -2.00 26.12
C ARG A 858 -7.05 -3.01 25.00
N LEU A 859 -6.87 -4.28 25.34
CA LEU A 859 -6.71 -5.36 24.39
C LEU A 859 -7.89 -5.47 23.40
N PRO A 860 -7.70 -5.20 22.10
CA PRO A 860 -8.71 -5.41 21.05
C PRO A 860 -8.83 -6.89 20.63
N PHE A 861 -7.89 -7.72 21.07
CA PHE A 861 -7.83 -9.16 20.89
C PHE A 861 -7.63 -9.84 22.23
N THR A 862 -8.16 -11.04 22.39
CA THR A 862 -7.86 -11.93 23.48
C THR A 862 -6.39 -12.32 23.43
N TRP A 863 -5.65 -12.15 24.53
CA TRP A 863 -4.26 -12.64 24.59
C TRP A 863 -4.25 -14.10 25.03
N PHE A 864 -3.98 -15.01 24.12
CA PHE A 864 -3.94 -16.44 24.40
C PHE A 864 -2.74 -16.81 25.29
N ARG A 865 -2.89 -17.89 26.07
CA ARG A 865 -1.84 -18.48 26.92
C ARG A 865 -0.96 -19.44 26.12
N SER A 866 -1.57 -20.20 25.20
CA SER A 866 -0.89 -21.15 24.34
C SER A 866 -1.53 -21.17 22.95
N VAL A 867 -0.76 -21.54 21.91
CA VAL A 867 -1.23 -21.53 20.52
C VAL A 867 -2.32 -22.59 20.29
N GLU A 868 -2.35 -23.64 21.10
CA GLU A 868 -3.38 -24.68 21.07
C GLU A 868 -4.77 -24.17 21.44
N GLN A 869 -4.87 -22.99 22.07
CA GLN A 869 -6.15 -22.35 22.34
C GLN A 869 -6.76 -21.70 21.09
N LEU A 870 -5.99 -21.49 20.03
CA LEU A 870 -6.47 -20.74 18.87
C LEU A 870 -7.38 -21.61 17.97
N PRO A 871 -8.54 -21.07 17.53
CA PRO A 871 -9.06 -19.73 17.84
C PRO A 871 -9.70 -19.64 19.24
N ILE A 872 -9.43 -18.53 19.96
CA ILE A 872 -10.08 -18.16 21.23
C ILE A 872 -10.51 -16.69 21.19
N ASN A 873 -11.77 -16.42 21.48
CA ASN A 873 -12.36 -15.10 21.35
C ASN A 873 -13.38 -14.79 22.46
N VAL A 874 -13.65 -13.51 22.68
CA VAL A 874 -14.74 -13.07 23.55
C VAL A 874 -16.07 -13.68 23.11
N GLY A 875 -16.80 -14.24 24.08
CA GLY A 875 -18.08 -14.92 23.86
C GLY A 875 -17.98 -16.44 23.73
N ASP A 876 -16.78 -16.99 23.59
CA ASP A 876 -16.58 -18.45 23.52
C ASP A 876 -16.95 -19.11 24.86
N ALA A 877 -17.51 -20.32 24.80
CA ALA A 877 -17.93 -21.06 25.99
C ALA A 877 -16.74 -21.46 26.88
N ALA A 878 -15.59 -21.78 26.26
CA ALA A 878 -14.34 -22.13 26.92
C ALA A 878 -13.34 -20.98 26.79
N TYR A 879 -13.51 -19.95 27.62
CA TYR A 879 -12.71 -18.73 27.56
C TYR A 879 -11.73 -18.62 28.74
N ASP A 880 -10.49 -19.08 28.54
CA ASP A 880 -9.38 -19.05 29.52
C ASP A 880 -8.11 -18.37 28.96
N PRO A 881 -8.13 -17.04 28.78
CA PRO A 881 -6.99 -16.33 28.20
C PRO A 881 -5.87 -16.06 29.20
N LEU A 882 -4.67 -15.71 28.69
CA LEU A 882 -3.62 -15.10 29.52
C LEU A 882 -4.04 -13.70 29.98
N PHE A 883 -4.55 -12.89 29.04
CA PHE A 883 -5.19 -11.61 29.32
C PHE A 883 -6.50 -11.51 28.51
N PRO A 884 -7.65 -11.26 29.13
CA PRO A 884 -8.93 -11.21 28.43
C PRO A 884 -9.03 -10.01 27.49
N TYR A 885 -9.88 -10.12 26.47
CA TYR A 885 -10.33 -8.98 25.66
C TYR A 885 -10.78 -7.84 26.58
N GLY A 886 -10.39 -6.61 26.24
CA GLY A 886 -10.64 -5.42 27.08
C GLY A 886 -9.68 -5.25 28.27
N TRP A 887 -8.74 -6.17 28.50
CA TRP A 887 -7.68 -6.02 29.51
C TRP A 887 -6.75 -4.85 29.21
N GLY A 888 -6.29 -4.14 30.24
CA GLY A 888 -5.36 -3.04 30.10
C GLY A 888 -5.28 -2.24 31.39
N LEU A 889 -4.13 -2.30 32.04
CA LEU A 889 -3.85 -1.56 33.26
C LEU A 889 -3.67 -0.08 32.94
N ARG A 890 -3.95 0.77 33.94
CA ARG A 890 -3.86 2.22 33.82
C ARG A 890 -2.91 2.82 34.83
N THR A 891 -2.34 3.96 34.49
CA THR A 891 -1.44 4.73 35.37
C THR A 891 -2.05 6.03 35.88
N ASP A 892 -3.25 6.41 35.44
CA ASP A 892 -4.02 7.50 36.05
C ASP A 892 -4.91 7.00 37.20
N ARG A 893 -5.32 7.94 38.07
CA ARG A 893 -6.10 7.62 39.27
C ARG A 893 -7.59 7.53 38.96
N ALA A 894 -8.21 6.42 39.33
CA ALA A 894 -9.65 6.17 39.16
C ALA A 894 -10.53 7.31 39.73
N ARG A 895 -10.16 7.87 40.89
CA ARG A 895 -10.89 9.00 41.50
C ARG A 895 -10.89 10.24 40.61
N ASP A 896 -9.74 10.58 40.04
CA ASP A 896 -9.57 11.79 39.23
C ASP A 896 -10.35 11.67 37.92
N ARG A 897 -10.35 10.48 37.31
CA ARG A 897 -11.21 10.15 36.17
C ARG A 897 -12.69 10.29 36.50
N LEU A 898 -13.14 9.74 37.63
CA LEU A 898 -14.53 9.84 38.05
C LEU A 898 -14.94 11.31 38.29
N LYS A 899 -14.04 12.12 38.84
CA LYS A 899 -14.26 13.55 39.04
C LYS A 899 -14.35 14.30 37.70
N ALA A 900 -13.48 13.97 36.74
CA ALA A 900 -13.47 14.59 35.41
C ALA A 900 -14.76 14.27 34.65
N VAL A 901 -15.15 13.00 34.54
CA VAL A 901 -16.38 12.62 33.82
C VAL A 901 -17.62 13.21 34.48
N ARG A 902 -17.69 13.25 35.82
CA ARG A 902 -18.80 13.92 36.54
C ARG A 902 -18.88 15.42 36.22
N HIS A 903 -17.75 16.08 35.94
CA HIS A 903 -17.74 17.48 35.56
C HIS A 903 -18.28 17.69 34.14
N GLU A 904 -17.89 16.85 33.18
CA GLU A 904 -18.42 16.93 31.80
C GLU A 904 -19.91 16.56 31.74
N LEU A 905 -20.32 15.49 32.40
CA LEU A 905 -21.73 15.08 32.47
C LEU A 905 -22.64 16.16 33.07
N ALA A 906 -22.13 17.00 33.97
CA ALA A 906 -22.88 18.12 34.55
C ALA A 906 -23.20 19.24 33.53
N LYS A 907 -22.51 19.27 32.38
CA LYS A 907 -22.76 20.19 31.26
C LYS A 907 -23.68 19.59 30.20
N GLY A 908 -23.93 18.27 30.25
CA GLY A 908 -24.71 17.53 29.27
C GLY A 908 -26.23 17.70 29.41
N ASP A 909 -26.97 16.77 28.80
CA ASP A 909 -28.44 16.76 28.83
C ASP A 909 -29.03 16.44 30.22
N SER A 910 -30.35 16.41 30.34
CA SER A 910 -31.02 16.13 31.63
C SER A 910 -30.61 14.79 32.26
N ARG A 911 -30.31 13.77 31.43
CA ARG A 911 -29.88 12.45 31.90
C ARG A 911 -28.42 12.47 32.33
N SER A 912 -27.55 13.13 31.58
CA SER A 912 -26.14 13.33 31.95
C SER A 912 -26.01 14.10 33.26
N ARG A 913 -26.79 15.17 33.45
CA ARG A 913 -26.79 15.95 34.71
C ARG A 913 -27.28 15.13 35.90
N ALA A 914 -28.33 14.31 35.71
CA ALA A 914 -28.79 13.40 36.74
C ALA A 914 -27.73 12.33 37.08
N ALA A 915 -27.03 11.78 36.07
CA ALA A 915 -25.92 10.86 36.29
C ALA A 915 -24.78 11.52 37.09
N ALA A 916 -24.43 12.77 36.77
CA ALA A 916 -23.43 13.55 37.50
C ALA A 916 -23.80 13.73 38.99
N LEU A 917 -25.08 13.95 39.30
CA LEU A 917 -25.57 14.03 40.69
C LEU A 917 -25.41 12.69 41.41
N LEU A 918 -25.74 11.57 40.77
CA LEU A 918 -25.60 10.22 41.36
C LEU A 918 -24.14 9.83 41.65
N LEU A 919 -23.19 10.37 40.89
CA LEU A 919 -21.76 10.16 41.14
C LEU A 919 -21.20 10.99 42.30
N THR A 920 -21.91 12.01 42.77
CA THR A 920 -21.39 12.94 43.79
C THR A 920 -21.07 12.25 45.13
N PRO A 921 -21.94 11.37 45.69
CA PRO A 921 -21.62 10.63 46.90
C PRO A 921 -20.40 9.70 46.77
N ALA A 922 -20.14 9.17 45.55
CA ALA A 922 -19.01 8.29 45.30
C ALA A 922 -17.66 9.02 45.35
N LEU A 923 -17.63 10.36 45.20
CA LEU A 923 -16.40 11.16 45.22
C LEU A 923 -15.92 11.60 46.61
N SER A 924 -16.65 11.27 47.68
CA SER A 924 -16.24 11.58 49.07
C SER A 924 -14.89 10.96 49.41
N ASP A 925 -13.99 11.71 50.06
CA ASP A 925 -12.64 11.24 50.45
C ASP A 925 -12.67 9.91 51.21
N ARG A 926 -13.72 9.67 52.01
CA ARG A 926 -13.87 8.43 52.80
C ARG A 926 -14.01 7.16 51.95
N ARG A 927 -14.35 7.30 50.66
CA ARG A 927 -14.56 6.19 49.70
C ARG A 927 -13.30 5.82 48.94
N TRP A 928 -12.21 6.57 49.09
CA TRP A 928 -10.96 6.38 48.36
C TRP A 928 -9.77 6.22 49.30
N ARG A 929 -8.72 5.53 48.85
CA ARG A 929 -7.40 5.51 49.49
C ARG A 929 -6.57 6.69 49.00
N ALA A 930 -5.45 6.97 49.67
CA ALA A 930 -4.56 8.09 49.31
C ALA A 930 -3.96 7.96 47.90
N ASP A 931 -3.76 6.72 47.42
CA ASP A 931 -3.29 6.41 46.07
C ASP A 931 -4.37 6.60 44.97
N GLY A 932 -5.60 6.97 45.35
CA GLY A 932 -6.72 7.16 44.44
C GLY A 932 -7.47 5.87 44.07
N SER A 933 -7.16 4.75 44.72
CA SER A 933 -7.93 3.52 44.60
C SER A 933 -9.21 3.51 45.45
N VAL A 934 -10.20 2.71 45.05
CA VAL A 934 -11.47 2.60 45.77
C VAL A 934 -11.26 1.89 47.11
N ARG A 935 -11.76 2.51 48.18
CA ARG A 935 -11.82 1.94 49.54
C ARG A 935 -13.18 1.30 49.81
N ASP A 936 -14.27 1.91 49.33
CA ASP A 936 -15.64 1.42 49.51
C ASP A 936 -16.26 1.01 48.17
N THR A 937 -16.00 -0.23 47.79
CA THR A 937 -16.41 -0.82 46.50
C THR A 937 -17.93 -0.80 46.33
N ARG A 938 -18.71 -1.05 47.39
CA ARG A 938 -20.17 -1.16 47.30
C ARG A 938 -20.81 0.17 46.90
N VAL A 939 -20.41 1.26 47.56
CA VAL A 939 -20.98 2.59 47.28
C VAL A 939 -20.55 3.09 45.90
N VAL A 940 -19.28 2.90 45.54
CA VAL A 940 -18.77 3.34 44.23
C VAL A 940 -19.45 2.58 43.10
N LEU A 941 -19.50 1.23 43.14
CA LEU A 941 -20.14 0.44 42.09
C LEU A 941 -21.64 0.76 41.95
N GLY A 942 -22.37 0.92 43.05
CA GLY A 942 -23.79 1.28 43.00
C GLY A 942 -24.04 2.63 42.32
N ALA A 943 -23.17 3.62 42.55
CA ALA A 943 -23.24 4.91 41.88
C ALA A 943 -22.92 4.80 40.38
N LEU A 944 -21.91 4.00 40.02
CA LEU A 944 -21.56 3.76 38.61
C LEU A 944 -22.70 3.08 37.86
N GLU A 945 -23.33 2.05 38.43
CA GLU A 945 -24.44 1.33 37.79
C GLU A 945 -25.63 2.28 37.54
N ALA A 946 -26.01 3.06 38.55
CA ALA A 946 -27.13 3.99 38.45
C ALA A 946 -26.85 5.12 37.46
N ALA A 947 -25.62 5.63 37.40
CA ALA A 947 -25.21 6.62 36.42
C ALA A 947 -25.18 6.04 35.00
N ALA A 948 -24.61 4.85 34.80
CA ALA A 948 -24.56 4.17 33.50
C ALA A 948 -25.96 3.95 32.90
N ALA A 949 -26.94 3.55 33.73
CA ALA A 949 -28.33 3.39 33.30
C ALA A 949 -28.99 4.68 32.78
N LEU A 950 -28.53 5.85 33.26
CA LEU A 950 -28.98 7.15 32.73
C LEU A 950 -28.25 7.51 31.44
N LEU A 951 -26.96 7.22 31.35
CA LEU A 951 -26.14 7.51 30.16
C LEU A 951 -26.60 6.71 28.94
N GLU A 952 -27.00 5.44 29.10
CA GLU A 952 -27.58 4.64 28.00
C GLU A 952 -28.81 5.30 27.33
N ARG A 953 -29.49 6.19 28.06
CA ARG A 953 -30.70 6.91 27.61
C ARG A 953 -30.42 8.38 27.29
N SER A 954 -29.16 8.82 27.42
CA SER A 954 -28.72 10.15 27.05
C SER A 954 -28.60 10.24 25.54
N ARG A 955 -28.90 11.41 24.97
CA ARG A 955 -28.72 11.66 23.53
C ARG A 955 -27.38 12.32 23.21
N ASN A 956 -26.69 12.84 24.23
CA ASN A 956 -25.52 13.70 24.08
C ASN A 956 -24.28 13.15 24.82
N VAL A 957 -24.33 11.91 25.33
CA VAL A 957 -23.15 11.29 25.95
C VAL A 957 -22.20 10.78 24.87
N SER A 958 -20.92 11.12 24.98
CA SER A 958 -19.90 10.55 24.09
C SER A 958 -19.48 9.16 24.57
N TYR A 959 -18.94 8.35 23.65
CA TYR A 959 -18.37 7.05 24.01
C TYR A 959 -17.22 7.20 25.02
N ALA A 960 -16.41 8.24 24.90
CA ALA A 960 -15.30 8.53 25.81
C ALA A 960 -15.79 8.83 27.24
N GLU A 961 -16.90 9.55 27.39
CA GLU A 961 -17.52 9.80 28.71
C GLU A 961 -18.04 8.50 29.33
N ALA A 962 -18.77 7.70 28.55
CA ALA A 962 -19.30 6.42 29.01
C ALA A 962 -18.16 5.43 29.39
N ASP A 963 -17.12 5.33 28.56
CA ASP A 963 -15.95 4.50 28.84
C ASP A 963 -15.21 4.98 30.10
N THR A 964 -15.01 6.29 30.26
CA THR A 964 -14.36 6.84 31.46
C THR A 964 -15.13 6.46 32.72
N LEU A 965 -16.46 6.41 32.69
CA LEU A 965 -17.27 5.93 33.80
C LEU A 965 -17.09 4.43 34.05
N VAL A 966 -17.26 3.60 33.01
CA VAL A 966 -17.17 2.12 33.12
C VAL A 966 -15.78 1.68 33.55
N SER A 967 -14.74 2.40 33.13
CA SER A 967 -13.35 2.07 33.43
C SER A 967 -13.01 2.09 34.92
N VAL A 968 -13.76 2.81 35.77
CA VAL A 968 -13.58 2.76 37.23
C VAL A 968 -14.01 1.39 37.78
N ALA A 969 -15.08 0.79 37.26
CA ALA A 969 -15.49 -0.57 37.62
C ALA A 969 -14.51 -1.61 37.06
N ARG A 970 -13.95 -1.36 35.87
CA ARG A 970 -12.96 -2.22 35.22
C ARG A 970 -11.67 -2.35 36.04
N ASP A 971 -11.13 -1.24 36.55
CA ASP A 971 -9.96 -1.25 37.43
C ASP A 971 -10.16 -2.19 38.64
N LEU A 972 -11.37 -2.21 39.20
CA LEU A 972 -11.69 -3.06 40.35
C LEU A 972 -11.78 -4.54 39.96
N ALA A 973 -12.41 -4.84 38.83
CA ALA A 973 -12.51 -6.21 38.32
C ALA A 973 -11.12 -6.78 38.00
N GLN A 974 -10.29 -6.03 37.26
CA GLN A 974 -8.94 -6.47 36.87
C GLN A 974 -8.03 -6.75 38.07
N ARG A 975 -8.14 -5.98 39.16
CA ARG A 975 -7.39 -6.22 40.40
C ARG A 975 -7.72 -7.53 41.09
N THR A 976 -8.95 -8.04 40.92
CA THR A 976 -9.30 -9.36 41.47
C THR A 976 -8.73 -10.50 40.63
N GLY A 977 -8.51 -10.27 39.34
CA GLY A 977 -8.11 -11.30 38.37
C GLY A 977 -9.15 -12.40 38.17
N ARG A 978 -10.40 -12.22 38.64
CA ARG A 978 -11.44 -13.25 38.59
C ARG A 978 -12.37 -13.06 37.39
N ARG A 979 -12.92 -14.17 36.88
CA ARG A 979 -13.95 -14.19 35.83
C ARG A 979 -13.55 -13.38 34.58
N PRO A 980 -12.46 -13.75 33.89
CA PRO A 980 -12.02 -13.09 32.66
C PRO A 980 -13.13 -13.06 31.58
N ASP A 981 -14.00 -14.07 31.57
CA ASP A 981 -15.20 -14.15 30.73
C ASP A 981 -16.15 -12.97 30.93
N LEU A 982 -16.45 -12.60 32.18
CA LEU A 982 -17.34 -11.48 32.48
C LEU A 982 -16.69 -10.12 32.21
N GLN A 983 -15.37 -10.01 32.38
CA GLN A 983 -14.63 -8.80 32.05
C GLN A 983 -14.64 -8.55 30.54
N ALA A 984 -14.35 -9.58 29.74
CA ALA A 984 -14.41 -9.50 28.29
C ALA A 984 -15.82 -9.19 27.79
N ALA A 985 -16.83 -9.87 28.33
CA ALA A 985 -18.23 -9.60 28.00
C ALA A 985 -18.64 -8.15 28.35
N ALA A 986 -18.16 -7.59 29.46
CA ALA A 986 -18.44 -6.20 29.81
C ALA A 986 -17.87 -5.20 28.78
N ASP A 987 -16.68 -5.47 28.25
CA ASP A 987 -16.07 -4.64 27.21
C ASP A 987 -16.82 -4.73 25.88
N HIS A 988 -17.36 -5.91 25.52
CA HIS A 988 -18.31 -6.06 24.40
C HIS A 988 -19.57 -5.22 24.61
N GLU A 989 -20.22 -5.31 25.77
CA GLU A 989 -21.45 -4.56 26.05
C GLU A 989 -21.23 -3.03 26.03
N LEU A 990 -20.06 -2.57 26.51
CA LEU A 990 -19.65 -1.17 26.37
C LEU A 990 -19.51 -0.79 24.89
N ALA A 991 -18.83 -1.62 24.08
CA ALA A 991 -18.71 -1.44 22.65
C ALA A 991 -20.06 -1.56 21.89
N ALA A 992 -21.07 -2.22 22.47
CA ALA A 992 -22.42 -2.28 21.92
C ALA A 992 -23.31 -1.10 22.37
N GLY A 993 -22.96 -0.42 23.47
CA GLY A 993 -23.66 0.77 23.99
C GLY A 993 -24.54 0.46 25.21
N ALA A 994 -24.43 -0.75 25.75
CA ALA A 994 -25.12 -1.22 26.95
C ALA A 994 -24.26 -0.97 28.20
N TYR A 995 -24.02 0.31 28.52
CA TYR A 995 -23.12 0.75 29.59
C TYR A 995 -23.50 0.20 30.97
N ARG A 996 -24.79 0.10 31.30
CA ARG A 996 -25.27 -0.45 32.57
C ARG A 996 -24.96 -1.94 32.65
N LYS A 997 -25.20 -2.68 31.58
CA LYS A 997 -24.91 -4.12 31.52
C LYS A 997 -23.40 -4.37 31.64
N ALA A 998 -22.57 -3.53 31.02
CA ALA A 998 -21.13 -3.55 31.22
C ALA A 998 -20.74 -3.39 32.71
N VAL A 999 -21.30 -2.39 33.41
CA VAL A 999 -21.03 -2.20 34.85
C VAL A 999 -21.52 -3.38 35.70
N ASP A 1000 -22.69 -3.95 35.42
CA ASP A 1000 -23.21 -5.13 36.15
C ASP A 1000 -22.29 -6.34 35.99
N LEU A 1001 -21.84 -6.64 34.77
CA LEU A 1001 -20.92 -7.74 34.49
C LEU A 1001 -19.59 -7.57 35.25
N LEU A 1002 -19.03 -6.36 35.27
CA LEU A 1002 -17.83 -6.05 36.06
C LEU A 1002 -18.10 -6.20 37.57
N ALA A 1003 -19.25 -5.74 38.06
CA ALA A 1003 -19.64 -5.89 39.46
C ALA A 1003 -19.86 -7.37 39.86
N ARG A 1004 -20.28 -8.22 38.92
CA ARG A 1004 -20.39 -9.68 39.11
C ARG A 1004 -19.03 -10.38 39.05
N SER A 1005 -18.07 -9.88 38.26
CA SER A 1005 -16.69 -10.37 38.25
C SER A 1005 -15.97 -10.11 39.59
N ILE A 1006 -16.29 -9.00 40.25
CA ILE A 1006 -15.68 -8.60 41.54
C ILE A 1006 -16.22 -9.42 42.72
N ARG A 1007 -17.50 -9.82 42.68
CA ARG A 1007 -18.18 -10.58 43.74
C ARG A 1007 -17.80 -12.05 43.66
#